data_AF-A0AAE9M7R4-F1
#
_entry.id   AF-A0AAE9M7R4-F1
#
_cell.length_a   1.000
_cell.length_b   1.000
_cell.length_c   1.000
_cell.angle_alpha   90.00
_cell.angle_beta   90.00
_cell.angle_gamma   90.00
#
_symmetry.space_group_name_H-M   'P 1'
#
loop_
_entity.id
_entity.type
_entity.pdbx_description
1 polymer ?
#
loop_
_entity_poly.entity_id
_entity_poly.type
_entity_poly.pdbx_seq_one_letter_code
_entity_poly.pdbx_strand_id
1 'polypeptide(L)'
;MGNLNLTQTSLAIELSEQDWLKLAESGQYPKPRWMLNDSIEDDEWHIARNGFDIPSSQPYKRESYRILSFHKEIALGELLTNAQNSELLHDLKISFLYLSFSDAVSRPQRFLDIFNSIISLIKHTNELRINQDKPIIRHLKMISFTDTNEYLKSFGVTDEHFSHVLKISSQQNNNLSKKDWQKIQSELSITTRKVISLQSKLKNYLSNKTNNKASHYTSEYLNASKPFFDVETDIKPKEKTISNEILKLELLYTSRVIQKHSFNHSPRELFSDGHSILDSLNPPQKTKLIPAHIALHAMSNALYFVRQFGPELRGYLHSLWAAEKNAIDALKISPSRIFRNTKVIRAHAFANTCMPDALRKELKITTWEYQEAFNKLNHNWIRNNLSVEAAILLYVASMWILLASFTSGRRQSLNTLKRNCFRLSPIDGLFDITLRIPKSSERLELEDVHRPIPDLIFDYGIEFSLFVTQLEERQGYFFNEHDVYLFGKVLSLHSSSSFNHAKHHIEKTDFYKFPLSGDSIYKALCFFQDWSQSPLIENKRWYPAQHQFRRLFAVLYFNFSDDNGLEELSWFMGHSSLEQTFHYAEISPSDEWLEEAEIAIARIGSLLHKQLQADNAITEIVSQAKKSTEIVAVLEPLIKQMINEHKQKTGEEVRFSRIDGKDIFFYFCNPGR
;
A
#
# COMPACT_ATOMS: atom_id res chain seq x y z
N MET A 1 8.14 -52.60 12.45
CA MET A 1 7.77 -52.13 11.09
C MET A 1 6.58 -51.21 11.27
N GLY A 2 6.56 -49.93 10.96
CA GLY A 2 7.48 -49.00 10.31
C GLY A 2 6.66 -47.71 10.09
N ASN A 3 7.36 -46.57 10.06
CA ASN A 3 6.87 -45.21 9.77
C ASN A 3 6.25 -44.41 10.93
N LEU A 4 7.15 -43.94 11.80
CA LEU A 4 7.05 -42.62 12.41
C LEU A 4 7.02 -41.55 11.30
N ASN A 5 5.89 -40.88 11.15
CA ASN A 5 5.78 -39.63 10.41
C ASN A 5 6.65 -38.57 11.12
N LEU A 6 7.80 -38.26 10.55
CA LEU A 6 8.57 -37.07 10.89
C LEU A 6 7.87 -35.84 10.31
N THR A 7 6.89 -35.30 11.03
CA THR A 7 6.59 -33.88 10.99
C THR A 7 7.82 -33.14 11.52
N GLN A 8 8.69 -32.66 10.63
CA GLN A 8 9.81 -31.79 10.99
C GLN A 8 9.28 -30.44 11.46
N THR A 9 9.04 -30.36 12.76
CA THR A 9 9.11 -29.14 13.55
C THR A 9 10.45 -28.43 13.35
N SER A 10 10.38 -27.10 13.36
CA SER A 10 11.45 -26.12 13.26
C SER A 10 12.74 -26.50 13.99
N LEU A 11 13.82 -26.61 13.22
CA LEU A 11 15.15 -26.16 13.61
C LEU A 11 15.69 -25.44 12.39
N ALA A 12 15.74 -24.10 12.45
CA ALA A 12 16.73 -23.39 11.66
C ALA A 12 18.07 -24.03 12.05
N ILE A 13 18.80 -24.58 11.08
CA ILE A 13 20.16 -25.01 11.36
C ILE A 13 20.90 -23.71 11.66
N GLU A 14 21.15 -23.44 12.94
CA GLU A 14 22.05 -22.37 13.37
C GLU A 14 23.46 -22.79 12.94
N LEU A 15 23.76 -22.53 11.66
CA LEU A 15 25.09 -22.70 11.11
C LEU A 15 25.97 -21.62 11.72
N SER A 16 27.07 -22.02 12.36
CA SER A 16 28.05 -21.08 12.85
C SER A 16 28.69 -20.31 11.69
N GLU A 17 29.28 -19.14 11.95
CA GLU A 17 30.02 -18.38 10.94
C GLU A 17 31.12 -19.22 10.26
N GLN A 18 31.74 -20.14 11.01
CA GLN A 18 32.72 -21.09 10.48
C GLN A 18 32.10 -22.12 9.53
N ASP A 19 30.85 -22.53 9.77
CA ASP A 19 30.14 -23.42 8.85
C ASP A 19 29.74 -22.70 7.56
N TRP A 20 29.37 -21.41 7.68
CA TRP A 20 29.14 -20.55 6.52
C TRP A 20 30.38 -20.34 5.67
N LEU A 21 31.55 -20.16 6.30
CA LEU A 21 32.83 -20.08 5.58
C LEU A 21 33.14 -21.38 4.84
N LYS A 22 32.89 -22.55 5.45
CA LYS A 22 33.05 -23.85 4.77
C LYS A 22 32.08 -24.02 3.61
N LEU A 23 30.83 -23.56 3.74
CA LEU A 23 29.86 -23.57 2.64
C LEU A 23 30.29 -22.61 1.52
N ALA A 24 30.92 -21.48 1.85
CA ALA A 24 31.52 -20.55 0.89
C ALA A 24 32.68 -21.13 0.12
N GLU A 25 33.57 -21.84 0.81
CA GLU A 25 34.71 -22.50 0.19
C GLU A 25 34.29 -23.70 -0.67
N SER A 26 33.23 -24.42 -0.28
CA SER A 26 32.73 -25.58 -1.02
C SER A 26 31.75 -25.24 -2.15
N GLY A 27 31.17 -24.03 -2.15
CA GLY A 27 30.15 -23.60 -3.13
C GLY A 27 28.81 -24.34 -3.01
N GLN A 28 28.58 -25.11 -1.94
CA GLN A 28 27.38 -25.92 -1.77
C GLN A 28 26.44 -25.27 -0.77
N TYR A 29 25.57 -24.37 -1.25
CA TYR A 29 24.59 -23.72 -0.38
C TYR A 29 23.25 -24.44 -0.35
N PRO A 30 22.59 -24.51 0.83
CA PRO A 30 21.21 -24.97 0.88
C PRO A 30 20.31 -24.00 0.10
N LYS A 31 19.34 -24.56 -0.63
CA LYS A 31 18.32 -23.76 -1.33
C LYS A 31 17.35 -23.14 -0.31
N PRO A 32 17.11 -21.82 -0.33
CA PRO A 32 16.10 -21.21 0.53
C PRO A 32 14.69 -21.72 0.23
N ARG A 33 13.85 -21.90 1.25
CA ARG A 33 12.46 -22.40 1.10
C ARG A 33 11.58 -21.52 0.21
N TRP A 34 11.88 -20.22 0.15
CA TRP A 34 11.13 -19.27 -0.68
C TRP A 34 11.55 -19.28 -2.15
N MET A 35 12.68 -19.91 -2.49
CA MET A 35 13.18 -20.01 -3.85
C MET A 35 12.52 -21.20 -4.54
N LEU A 36 11.75 -20.91 -5.59
CA LEU A 36 11.01 -21.93 -6.34
C LEU A 36 11.87 -22.63 -7.40
N ASN A 37 13.03 -22.08 -7.77
CA ASN A 37 13.98 -22.71 -8.69
C ASN A 37 14.42 -24.09 -8.23
N ASP A 38 14.96 -24.87 -9.16
CA ASP A 38 15.62 -26.12 -8.84
C ASP A 38 17.07 -25.88 -8.38
N SER A 39 17.74 -24.86 -8.92
CA SER A 39 19.12 -24.49 -8.58
C SER A 39 19.26 -23.05 -8.08
N ILE A 40 20.17 -22.85 -7.13
CA ILE A 40 20.60 -21.53 -6.66
C ILE A 40 21.54 -20.82 -7.65
N GLU A 41 22.14 -21.57 -8.57
CA GLU A 41 23.09 -21.06 -9.56
C GLU A 41 22.40 -20.39 -10.75
N ASP A 42 21.08 -20.53 -10.87
CA ASP A 42 20.29 -19.91 -11.93
C ASP A 42 20.51 -18.38 -11.95
N ASP A 43 20.54 -17.81 -13.15
CA ASP A 43 20.64 -16.36 -13.35
C ASP A 43 19.30 -15.63 -13.12
N GLU A 44 18.23 -16.38 -12.89
CA GLU A 44 16.94 -15.85 -12.48
C GLU A 44 16.37 -16.64 -11.31
N TRP A 45 16.10 -15.97 -10.20
CA TRP A 45 15.45 -16.58 -9.04
C TRP A 45 13.96 -16.26 -9.00
N HIS A 46 13.14 -17.30 -8.97
CA HIS A 46 11.70 -17.31 -8.72
C HIS A 46 11.43 -17.25 -7.22
N ILE A 47 11.13 -16.05 -6.74
CA ILE A 47 10.87 -15.73 -5.33
C ILE A 47 9.38 -15.87 -5.04
N ALA A 48 9.01 -16.75 -4.11
CA ALA A 48 7.63 -16.92 -3.66
C ALA A 48 7.00 -15.59 -3.22
N ARG A 49 5.72 -15.40 -3.56
CA ARG A 49 5.02 -14.15 -3.27
C ARG A 49 4.56 -14.08 -1.81
N ASN A 50 4.89 -13.01 -1.11
CA ASN A 50 4.45 -12.78 0.27
C ASN A 50 2.92 -12.75 0.38
N GLY A 51 2.37 -13.34 1.45
CA GLY A 51 0.93 -13.36 1.69
C GLY A 51 0.18 -14.45 0.90
N PHE A 52 0.89 -15.37 0.25
CA PHE A 52 0.32 -16.51 -0.45
C PHE A 52 0.93 -17.81 0.08
N ASP A 53 0.18 -18.91 -0.02
CA ASP A 53 0.75 -20.23 0.21
C ASP A 53 1.87 -20.50 -0.80
N ILE A 54 2.95 -21.12 -0.34
CA ILE A 54 4.06 -21.52 -1.21
C ILE A 54 3.54 -22.61 -2.16
N PRO A 55 3.66 -22.45 -3.49
CA PRO A 55 3.23 -23.47 -4.42
C PRO A 55 3.96 -24.79 -4.18
N SER A 56 3.20 -25.89 -4.12
CA SER A 56 3.75 -27.22 -3.79
C SER A 56 4.22 -28.02 -5.01
N SER A 57 3.91 -27.61 -6.24
CA SER A 57 4.27 -28.36 -7.46
C SER A 57 4.47 -27.47 -8.69
N GLN A 58 5.43 -27.84 -9.54
CA GLN A 58 5.65 -27.25 -10.86
C GLN A 58 4.56 -27.67 -11.87
N PRO A 59 4.29 -26.87 -12.94
CA PRO A 59 4.87 -25.56 -13.22
C PRO A 59 4.25 -24.46 -12.37
N TYR A 60 5.10 -23.61 -11.77
CA TYR A 60 4.65 -22.48 -10.98
C TYR A 60 4.01 -21.40 -11.87
N LYS A 61 2.89 -20.84 -11.43
CA LYS A 61 2.19 -19.79 -12.18
C LYS A 61 2.84 -18.44 -11.91
N ARG A 62 2.89 -17.57 -12.92
CA ARG A 62 3.54 -16.24 -12.81
C ARG A 62 2.99 -15.39 -11.66
N GLU A 63 1.73 -15.56 -11.30
CA GLU A 63 1.10 -14.85 -10.19
C GLU A 63 1.61 -15.25 -8.79
N SER A 64 2.16 -16.47 -8.65
CA SER A 64 2.62 -17.04 -7.36
C SER A 64 4.06 -16.67 -6.99
N TYR A 65 4.81 -16.04 -7.89
CA TYR A 65 6.19 -15.63 -7.63
C TYR A 65 6.55 -14.26 -8.23
N ARG A 66 7.77 -13.82 -7.94
CA ARG A 66 8.46 -12.68 -8.53
C ARG A 66 9.81 -13.16 -9.05
N ILE A 67 10.35 -12.47 -10.05
CA ILE A 67 11.62 -12.84 -10.67
C ILE A 67 12.68 -11.84 -10.22
N LEU A 68 13.72 -12.32 -9.55
CA LEU A 68 14.97 -11.61 -9.36
C LEU A 68 15.91 -12.08 -10.47
N SER A 69 16.08 -11.27 -11.50
CA SER A 69 16.99 -11.56 -12.62
C SER A 69 18.33 -10.88 -12.39
N PHE A 70 19.41 -11.67 -12.38
CA PHE A 70 20.79 -11.18 -12.30
C PHE A 70 21.27 -10.57 -13.61
N HIS A 71 20.53 -10.72 -14.71
CA HIS A 71 20.78 -10.09 -16.00
C HIS A 71 20.49 -8.58 -15.96
N LYS A 72 21.31 -7.84 -15.20
CA LYS A 72 21.21 -6.39 -14.98
C LYS A 72 22.43 -5.68 -15.52
N GLU A 73 22.18 -4.54 -16.16
CA GLU A 73 23.22 -3.62 -16.60
C GLU A 73 23.84 -2.89 -15.41
N ILE A 74 25.16 -3.03 -15.25
CA ILE A 74 25.96 -2.39 -14.18
C ILE A 74 26.82 -1.22 -14.69
N ALA A 75 27.05 -1.14 -16.00
CA ALA A 75 27.63 -0.01 -16.72
C ALA A 75 27.15 -0.05 -18.18
N LEU A 76 27.35 1.00 -18.98
CA LEU A 76 26.86 1.07 -20.35
C LEU A 76 27.32 -0.15 -21.18
N GLY A 77 26.38 -1.00 -21.58
CA GLY A 77 26.66 -2.22 -22.35
C GLY A 77 27.30 -3.38 -21.56
N GLU A 78 27.45 -3.25 -20.24
CA GLU A 78 28.07 -4.26 -19.37
C GLU A 78 27.03 -4.85 -18.41
N LEU A 79 26.91 -6.17 -18.44
CA LEU A 79 25.94 -6.92 -17.62
C LEU A 79 26.63 -7.59 -16.44
N LEU A 80 25.94 -7.70 -15.31
CA LEU A 80 26.41 -8.43 -14.14
C LEU A 80 26.70 -9.91 -14.46
N THR A 81 25.99 -10.52 -15.40
CA THR A 81 26.19 -11.91 -15.84
C THR A 81 27.36 -12.09 -16.83
N ASN A 82 28.04 -11.01 -17.25
CA ASN A 82 29.22 -11.14 -18.11
C ASN A 82 30.35 -11.85 -17.33
N ALA A 83 31.15 -12.69 -18.00
CA ALA A 83 32.19 -13.51 -17.37
C ALA A 83 33.20 -12.72 -16.52
N GLN A 84 33.47 -11.47 -16.92
CA GLN A 84 34.38 -10.54 -16.21
C GLN A 84 33.83 -10.09 -14.85
N ASN A 85 32.54 -10.27 -14.57
CA ASN A 85 31.85 -9.89 -13.33
C ASN A 85 31.50 -11.11 -12.47
N SER A 86 32.04 -12.29 -12.79
CA SER A 86 31.74 -13.56 -12.10
C SER A 86 31.96 -13.48 -10.59
N GLU A 87 33.04 -12.83 -10.13
CA GLU A 87 33.30 -12.66 -8.69
C GLU A 87 32.28 -11.75 -8.01
N LEU A 88 31.91 -10.63 -8.64
CA LEU A 88 30.86 -9.74 -8.14
C LEU A 88 29.49 -10.45 -8.08
N LEU A 89 29.12 -11.17 -9.13
CA LEU A 89 27.87 -11.92 -9.17
C LEU A 89 27.84 -13.00 -8.08
N HIS A 90 28.94 -13.72 -7.89
CA HIS A 90 29.09 -14.72 -6.85
C HIS A 90 28.91 -14.10 -5.46
N ASP A 91 29.62 -13.01 -5.15
CA ASP A 91 29.52 -12.28 -3.88
C ASP A 91 28.10 -11.72 -3.60
N LEU A 92 27.32 -11.42 -4.64
CA LEU A 92 25.91 -11.03 -4.48
C LEU A 92 24.98 -12.22 -4.23
N LYS A 93 25.12 -13.33 -4.97
CA LYS A 93 24.32 -14.55 -4.78
C LYS A 93 24.51 -15.11 -3.37
N ILE A 94 25.76 -15.29 -2.96
CA ILE A 94 26.14 -15.81 -1.63
C ILE A 94 25.63 -14.91 -0.50
N SER A 95 25.68 -13.58 -0.67
CA SER A 95 25.14 -12.62 0.29
C SER A 95 23.65 -12.83 0.55
N PHE A 96 22.84 -13.04 -0.48
CA PHE A 96 21.41 -13.27 -0.30
C PHE A 96 21.08 -14.62 0.31
N LEU A 97 21.85 -15.66 0.00
CA LEU A 97 21.70 -16.96 0.64
C LEU A 97 21.97 -16.81 2.15
N TYR A 98 23.11 -16.24 2.54
CA TYR A 98 23.44 -15.99 3.95
C TYR A 98 22.37 -15.16 4.67
N LEU A 99 21.92 -14.06 4.08
CA LEU A 99 20.87 -13.21 4.67
C LEU A 99 19.53 -13.93 4.84
N SER A 100 19.26 -14.94 4.01
CA SER A 100 18.06 -15.78 4.15
C SER A 100 18.17 -16.78 5.30
N PHE A 101 19.34 -17.33 5.57
CA PHE A 101 19.50 -18.39 6.58
C PHE A 101 19.91 -17.85 7.96
N SER A 102 20.49 -16.65 8.01
CA SER A 102 20.72 -15.89 9.25
C SER A 102 19.46 -15.18 9.76
N ASP A 103 18.30 -15.38 9.11
CA ASP A 103 17.03 -14.68 9.38
C ASP A 103 17.10 -13.14 9.34
N ALA A 104 18.21 -12.56 8.87
CA ALA A 104 18.38 -11.12 8.69
C ALA A 104 17.40 -10.53 7.66
N VAL A 105 17.00 -11.35 6.67
CA VAL A 105 15.95 -11.02 5.71
C VAL A 105 14.89 -12.11 5.71
N SER A 106 13.81 -11.81 6.41
CA SER A 106 12.71 -12.74 6.67
C SER A 106 11.61 -12.72 5.59
N ARG A 107 11.49 -11.62 4.83
CA ARG A 107 10.52 -11.47 3.73
C ARG A 107 11.21 -11.67 2.37
N PRO A 108 10.87 -12.73 1.61
CA PRO A 108 11.55 -13.03 0.34
C PRO A 108 11.53 -11.90 -0.69
N GLN A 109 10.41 -11.19 -0.81
CA GLN A 109 10.33 -10.04 -1.74
C GLN A 109 11.32 -8.92 -1.43
N ARG A 110 11.79 -8.79 -0.18
CA ARG A 110 12.77 -7.78 0.22
C ARG A 110 14.11 -7.99 -0.50
N PHE A 111 14.44 -9.22 -0.90
CA PHE A 111 15.64 -9.48 -1.72
C PHE A 111 15.62 -8.75 -3.05
N LEU A 112 14.46 -8.60 -3.70
CA LEU A 112 14.37 -7.79 -4.94
C LEU A 112 14.70 -6.33 -4.66
N ASP A 113 14.18 -5.77 -3.57
CA ASP A 113 14.42 -4.36 -3.21
C ASP A 113 15.88 -4.12 -2.85
N ILE A 114 16.50 -5.04 -2.07
CA ILE A 114 17.92 -4.98 -1.71
C ILE A 114 18.77 -5.09 -2.98
N PHE A 115 18.52 -6.08 -3.83
CA PHE A 115 19.25 -6.27 -5.08
C PHE A 115 19.18 -5.04 -5.99
N ASN A 116 18.00 -4.49 -6.23
CA ASN A 116 17.85 -3.30 -7.06
C ASN A 116 18.60 -2.08 -6.49
N SER A 117 18.72 -1.98 -5.16
CA SER A 117 19.44 -0.90 -4.47
C SER A 117 20.94 -1.06 -4.65
N ILE A 118 21.46 -2.28 -4.49
CA ILE A 118 22.87 -2.60 -4.74
C ILE A 118 23.26 -2.35 -6.21
N ILE A 119 22.43 -2.79 -7.16
CA ILE A 119 22.65 -2.54 -8.58
C ILE A 119 22.61 -1.04 -8.90
N SER A 120 21.72 -0.28 -8.25
CA SER A 120 21.66 1.17 -8.41
C SER A 120 22.92 1.86 -7.87
N LEU A 121 23.46 1.41 -6.74
CA LEU A 121 24.74 1.87 -6.19
C LEU A 121 25.90 1.57 -7.14
N ILE A 122 26.01 0.32 -7.62
CA ILE A 122 27.09 -0.09 -8.56
C ILE A 122 27.01 0.73 -9.85
N LYS A 123 25.81 0.86 -10.43
CA LYS A 123 25.61 1.63 -11.68
C LYS A 123 25.94 3.10 -11.49
N HIS A 124 25.47 3.72 -10.41
CA HIS A 124 25.81 5.10 -10.07
C HIS A 124 27.32 5.30 -9.94
N THR A 125 27.99 4.40 -9.21
CA THR A 125 29.43 4.47 -8.99
C THR A 125 30.21 4.29 -10.29
N ASN A 126 29.79 3.35 -11.15
CA ASN A 126 30.42 3.13 -12.45
C ASN A 126 30.26 4.33 -13.39
N GLU A 127 29.11 5.02 -13.38
CA GLU A 127 28.93 6.27 -14.13
C GLU A 127 29.94 7.34 -13.70
N LEU A 128 30.15 7.52 -12.39
CA LEU A 128 31.14 8.47 -11.88
C LEU A 128 32.57 8.06 -12.23
N ARG A 129 32.89 6.76 -12.15
CA ARG A 129 34.22 6.25 -12.48
C ARG A 129 34.56 6.40 -13.95
N ILE A 130 33.61 6.10 -14.85
CA ILE A 130 33.80 6.29 -16.29
C ILE A 130 34.09 7.76 -16.60
N ASN A 131 33.36 8.70 -15.96
CA ASN A 131 33.62 10.14 -16.13
C ASN A 131 34.98 10.59 -15.56
N GLN A 132 35.62 9.77 -14.72
CA GLN A 132 36.93 10.02 -14.13
C GLN A 132 38.02 9.11 -14.72
N ASP A 133 37.74 8.42 -15.83
CA ASP A 133 38.64 7.43 -16.46
C ASP A 133 39.14 6.33 -15.51
N LYS A 134 38.30 5.94 -14.53
CA LYS A 134 38.58 4.88 -13.55
C LYS A 134 37.97 3.55 -13.96
N PRO A 135 38.57 2.41 -13.57
CA PRO A 135 38.01 1.09 -13.85
C PRO A 135 36.67 0.90 -13.14
N ILE A 136 35.71 0.31 -13.86
CA ILE A 136 34.40 -0.05 -13.31
C ILE A 136 34.54 -1.11 -12.21
N ILE A 137 33.54 -1.19 -11.33
CA ILE A 137 33.47 -2.15 -10.23
C ILE A 137 33.40 -3.58 -10.79
N ARG A 138 34.36 -4.41 -10.36
CA ARG A 138 34.44 -5.85 -10.64
C ARG A 138 34.29 -6.72 -9.39
N HIS A 139 34.40 -6.13 -8.20
CA HIS A 139 34.25 -6.82 -6.91
C HIS A 139 33.78 -5.83 -5.82
N LEU A 140 33.05 -6.30 -4.79
CA LEU A 140 32.40 -5.40 -3.81
C LEU A 140 33.40 -4.55 -3.02
N LYS A 141 34.60 -5.09 -2.73
CA LYS A 141 35.72 -4.35 -2.11
C LYS A 141 36.15 -3.08 -2.87
N MET A 142 35.82 -2.94 -4.16
CA MET A 142 36.10 -1.71 -4.88
C MET A 142 35.20 -0.56 -4.42
N ILE A 143 34.02 -0.82 -3.86
CA ILE A 143 33.07 0.21 -3.46
C ILE A 143 33.59 0.88 -2.19
N SER A 144 33.93 2.16 -2.31
CA SER A 144 34.46 2.97 -1.22
C SER A 144 33.35 3.64 -0.41
N PHE A 145 33.73 4.18 0.75
CA PHE A 145 32.91 5.12 1.51
C PHE A 145 32.39 6.27 0.62
N THR A 146 33.27 6.89 -0.16
CA THR A 146 32.93 8.02 -1.04
C THR A 146 31.89 7.63 -2.08
N ASP A 147 31.99 6.43 -2.65
CA ASP A 147 31.03 5.92 -3.63
C ASP A 147 29.62 5.79 -3.02
N THR A 148 29.54 5.28 -1.78
CA THR A 148 28.26 5.15 -1.05
C THR A 148 27.67 6.51 -0.69
N ASN A 149 28.51 7.45 -0.26
CA ASN A 149 28.10 8.82 0.05
C ASN A 149 27.52 9.54 -1.17
N GLU A 150 28.22 9.51 -2.31
CA GLU A 150 27.76 10.13 -3.56
C GLU A 150 26.46 9.50 -4.07
N TYR A 151 26.32 8.17 -3.93
CA TYR A 151 25.08 7.47 -4.24
C TYR A 151 23.90 7.99 -3.41
N LEU A 152 24.06 8.12 -2.09
CA LEU A 152 22.99 8.62 -1.22
C LEU A 152 22.68 10.11 -1.47
N LYS A 153 23.70 10.94 -1.76
CA LYS A 153 23.50 12.35 -2.18
C LYS A 153 22.71 12.48 -3.48
N SER A 154 22.79 11.49 -4.37
CA SER A 154 22.06 11.51 -5.64
C SER A 154 20.52 11.42 -5.49
N PHE A 155 20.02 11.13 -4.28
CA PHE A 155 18.59 11.24 -3.96
C PHE A 155 18.12 12.68 -3.74
N GLY A 156 19.02 13.58 -3.32
CA GLY A 156 18.72 15.00 -3.22
C GLY A 156 18.37 15.60 -4.59
N VAL A 157 17.54 16.63 -4.64
CA VAL A 157 17.25 17.41 -5.86
C VAL A 157 17.40 18.88 -5.49
N THR A 158 18.10 19.65 -6.33
CA THR A 158 18.26 21.09 -6.12
C THR A 158 17.21 21.86 -6.92
N ASP A 159 16.89 23.07 -6.47
CA ASP A 159 15.96 23.98 -7.17
C ASP A 159 16.37 24.25 -8.61
N GLU A 160 17.68 24.40 -8.85
CA GLU A 160 18.24 24.61 -10.18
C GLU A 160 17.95 23.43 -11.11
N HIS A 161 18.27 22.21 -10.69
CA HIS A 161 18.00 21.01 -11.47
C HIS A 161 16.51 20.86 -11.76
N PHE A 162 15.66 21.10 -10.75
CA PHE A 162 14.22 20.95 -10.91
C PHE A 162 13.61 22.02 -11.83
N SER A 163 14.05 23.27 -11.69
CA SER A 163 13.63 24.40 -12.55
C SER A 163 14.01 24.17 -14.01
N HIS A 164 15.20 23.61 -14.25
CA HIS A 164 15.64 23.24 -15.60
C HIS A 164 14.72 22.18 -16.23
N VAL A 165 14.39 21.13 -15.46
CA VAL A 165 13.46 20.08 -15.91
C VAL A 165 12.07 20.64 -16.18
N LEU A 166 11.56 21.54 -15.33
CA LEU A 166 10.26 22.19 -15.55
C LEU A 166 10.23 23.03 -16.83
N LYS A 167 11.31 23.77 -17.12
CA LYS A 167 11.43 24.56 -18.36
C LYS A 167 11.33 23.65 -19.60
N ILE A 168 12.09 22.56 -19.64
CA ILE A 168 12.05 21.63 -20.78
C ILE A 168 10.69 20.92 -20.86
N SER A 169 10.14 20.48 -19.72
CA SER A 169 8.82 19.85 -19.64
C SER A 169 7.72 20.76 -20.20
N SER A 170 7.77 22.06 -19.88
CA SER A 170 6.78 23.04 -20.38
C SER A 170 6.84 23.21 -21.90
N GLN A 171 8.03 23.14 -22.50
CA GLN A 171 8.23 23.22 -23.95
C GLN A 171 7.74 21.96 -24.68
N GLN A 172 7.67 20.82 -23.98
CA GLN A 172 7.28 19.51 -24.52
C GLN A 172 5.87 19.06 -24.07
N ASN A 173 4.97 20.00 -23.78
CA ASN A 173 3.59 19.73 -23.34
C ASN A 173 3.50 18.74 -22.15
N ASN A 174 4.46 18.81 -21.22
CA ASN A 174 4.57 17.95 -20.04
C ASN A 174 4.78 16.46 -20.31
N ASN A 175 5.29 16.10 -21.49
CA ASN A 175 5.56 14.71 -21.85
C ASN A 175 7.00 14.54 -22.35
N LEU A 176 7.91 14.24 -21.43
CA LEU A 176 9.32 14.03 -21.74
C LEU A 176 9.58 12.59 -22.20
N SER A 177 10.17 12.44 -23.39
CA SER A 177 10.60 11.17 -23.94
C SER A 177 11.92 10.68 -23.33
N LYS A 178 12.30 9.43 -23.64
CA LYS A 178 13.61 8.88 -23.22
C LYS A 178 14.79 9.74 -23.73
N LYS A 179 14.68 10.29 -24.93
CA LYS A 179 15.73 11.15 -25.52
C LYS A 179 15.85 12.48 -24.77
N ASP A 180 14.72 13.04 -24.31
CA ASP A 180 14.72 14.28 -23.54
C ASP A 180 15.41 14.09 -22.19
N TRP A 181 15.15 12.96 -21.51
CA TRP A 181 15.84 12.63 -20.27
C TRP A 181 17.34 12.39 -20.45
N GLN A 182 17.76 11.78 -21.57
CA GLN A 182 19.18 11.63 -21.91
C GLN A 182 19.84 13.00 -22.15
N LYS A 183 19.14 13.92 -22.84
CA LYS A 183 19.61 15.30 -23.03
C LYS A 183 19.75 16.04 -21.70
N ILE A 184 18.72 15.99 -20.84
CA ILE A 184 18.74 16.58 -19.49
C ILE A 184 19.91 16.01 -18.68
N GLN A 185 20.13 14.70 -18.75
CA GLN A 185 21.23 14.04 -18.07
C GLN A 185 22.59 14.59 -18.50
N SER A 186 22.80 14.76 -19.81
CA SER A 186 24.04 15.34 -20.34
C SER A 186 24.20 16.83 -20.02
N GLU A 187 23.14 17.63 -20.17
CA GLU A 187 23.20 19.09 -19.93
C GLU A 187 23.49 19.41 -18.46
N LEU A 188 22.91 18.65 -17.54
CA LEU A 188 23.12 18.84 -16.10
C LEU A 188 24.33 18.04 -15.57
N SER A 189 24.98 17.22 -16.40
CA SER A 189 26.09 16.34 -15.99
C SER A 189 25.76 15.48 -14.76
N ILE A 190 24.55 14.93 -14.71
CA ILE A 190 24.04 14.15 -13.57
C ILE A 190 23.99 12.65 -13.85
N THR A 191 23.99 11.84 -12.79
CA THR A 191 23.87 10.38 -12.89
C THR A 191 22.44 9.93 -13.18
N THR A 192 22.28 8.71 -13.71
CA THR A 192 20.96 8.11 -13.99
C THR A 192 20.10 8.02 -12.74
N ARG A 193 20.70 7.76 -11.57
CA ARG A 193 20.00 7.73 -10.27
C ARG A 193 19.39 9.09 -9.93
N LYS A 194 20.13 10.19 -10.12
CA LYS A 194 19.63 11.56 -9.95
C LYS A 194 18.50 11.88 -10.92
N VAL A 195 18.60 11.44 -12.17
CA VAL A 195 17.54 11.57 -13.18
C VAL A 195 16.25 10.89 -12.71
N ILE A 196 16.32 9.69 -12.14
CA ILE A 196 15.13 9.01 -11.61
C ILE A 196 14.51 9.79 -10.44
N SER A 197 15.33 10.44 -9.59
CA SER A 197 14.82 11.32 -8.53
C SER A 197 14.05 12.50 -9.15
N LEU A 198 14.62 13.17 -10.15
CA LEU A 198 13.96 14.26 -10.89
C LEU A 198 12.66 13.82 -11.57
N GLN A 199 12.66 12.66 -12.23
CA GLN A 199 11.46 12.06 -12.84
C GLN A 199 10.34 11.86 -11.80
N SER A 200 10.68 11.35 -10.62
CA SER A 200 9.72 11.15 -9.54
C SER A 200 9.13 12.48 -9.03
N LYS A 201 9.97 13.50 -8.84
CA LYS A 201 9.51 14.84 -8.42
C LYS A 201 8.63 15.50 -9.48
N LEU A 202 9.04 15.46 -10.75
CA LEU A 202 8.24 16.00 -11.86
C LEU A 202 6.89 15.30 -11.97
N LYS A 203 6.86 13.96 -11.85
CA LYS A 203 5.62 13.19 -11.87
C LYS A 203 4.69 13.63 -10.73
N ASN A 204 5.21 13.80 -9.52
CA ASN A 204 4.42 14.24 -8.38
C ASN A 204 3.87 15.66 -8.61
N TYR A 205 4.71 16.60 -9.04
CA TYR A 205 4.32 17.97 -9.38
C TYR A 205 3.21 18.02 -10.44
N LEU A 206 3.38 17.34 -11.57
CA LEU A 206 2.38 17.31 -12.65
C LEU A 206 1.08 16.66 -12.20
N SER A 207 1.18 15.57 -11.42
CA SER A 207 0.02 14.83 -10.95
C SER A 207 -0.85 15.59 -9.94
N ASN A 208 -0.39 16.74 -9.42
CA ASN A 208 -1.19 17.60 -8.56
C ASN A 208 -2.12 18.53 -9.33
N LYS A 209 -1.89 18.68 -10.64
CA LYS A 209 -2.72 19.50 -11.54
C LYS A 209 -3.76 18.70 -12.31
N THR A 210 -3.83 17.38 -12.09
CA THR A 210 -4.66 16.47 -12.87
C THR A 210 -5.52 15.58 -11.99
N ASN A 211 -6.68 15.18 -12.50
CA ASN A 211 -7.55 14.21 -11.84
C ASN A 211 -6.80 12.90 -11.53
N ASN A 212 -7.20 12.26 -10.43
CA ASN A 212 -6.62 11.01 -9.98
C ASN A 212 -6.94 9.91 -11.00
N LYS A 213 -5.90 9.23 -11.49
CA LYS A 213 -6.03 8.08 -12.39
C LYS A 213 -5.80 6.79 -11.62
N ALA A 214 -6.83 5.94 -11.53
CA ALA A 214 -6.79 4.64 -10.89
C ALA A 214 -6.99 3.54 -11.95
N SER A 215 -5.89 2.97 -12.46
CA SER A 215 -5.95 2.01 -13.58
C SER A 215 -6.68 2.63 -14.79
N HIS A 216 -7.73 1.97 -15.30
CA HIS A 216 -8.57 2.43 -16.42
C HIS A 216 -9.74 3.32 -15.98
N TYR A 217 -9.61 4.07 -14.89
CA TYR A 217 -10.59 5.05 -14.41
C TYR A 217 -9.92 6.39 -14.12
N THR A 218 -10.60 7.46 -14.49
CA THR A 218 -10.22 8.83 -14.15
C THR A 218 -11.28 9.38 -13.20
N SER A 219 -10.86 9.88 -12.05
CA SER A 219 -11.76 10.46 -11.07
C SER A 219 -12.45 11.72 -11.60
N GLU A 220 -13.66 12.01 -11.09
CA GLU A 220 -14.42 13.22 -11.47
C GLU A 220 -13.75 14.49 -10.94
N TYR A 221 -13.22 14.43 -9.73
CA TYR A 221 -12.60 15.56 -9.04
C TYR A 221 -11.12 15.30 -8.75
N LEU A 222 -10.38 16.36 -8.41
CA LEU A 222 -9.05 16.23 -7.81
C LEU A 222 -9.15 15.55 -6.44
N ASN A 223 -8.09 14.84 -6.05
CA ASN A 223 -8.07 14.09 -4.80
C ASN A 223 -7.70 14.98 -3.61
N ALA A 224 -8.65 15.19 -2.68
CA ALA A 224 -8.47 15.96 -1.46
C ALA A 224 -7.44 15.32 -0.49
N SER A 225 -7.27 14.00 -0.54
CA SER A 225 -6.29 13.32 0.32
C SER A 225 -4.85 13.53 -0.15
N LYS A 226 -4.64 13.97 -1.39
CA LYS A 226 -3.31 14.18 -1.94
C LYS A 226 -2.74 15.53 -1.48
N PRO A 227 -1.51 15.58 -0.91
CA PRO A 227 -0.90 16.85 -0.56
C PRO A 227 -0.61 17.68 -1.82
N PHE A 228 -0.71 19.00 -1.68
CA PHE A 228 -0.16 19.94 -2.65
C PHE A 228 1.37 19.71 -2.74
N PHE A 229 1.95 19.98 -3.92
CA PHE A 229 3.38 19.73 -4.16
C PHE A 229 4.00 21.09 -4.09
N ASP A 230 4.63 21.36 -2.96
CA ASP A 230 5.35 22.59 -2.75
C ASP A 230 6.79 22.41 -3.24
N VAL A 231 7.22 23.24 -4.18
CA VAL A 231 8.55 23.10 -4.78
C VAL A 231 9.65 23.32 -3.74
N GLU A 232 9.43 24.19 -2.75
CA GLU A 232 10.44 24.53 -1.74
C GLU A 232 10.71 23.38 -0.76
N THR A 233 9.67 22.58 -0.49
CA THR A 233 9.72 21.50 0.49
C THR A 233 9.75 20.12 -0.17
N ASP A 234 8.90 19.85 -1.16
CA ASP A 234 8.69 18.51 -1.71
C ASP A 234 9.75 18.07 -2.73
N ILE A 235 10.67 18.94 -3.18
CA ILE A 235 11.85 18.49 -3.94
C ILE A 235 12.83 17.72 -3.05
N LYS A 236 12.84 17.99 -1.75
CA LYS A 236 13.74 17.35 -0.79
C LYS A 236 13.40 15.86 -0.68
N PRO A 237 14.40 14.98 -0.52
CA PRO A 237 14.13 13.55 -0.35
C PRO A 237 13.46 13.30 1.00
N LYS A 238 12.66 12.23 1.06
CA LYS A 238 12.01 11.81 2.30
C LYS A 238 13.03 11.08 3.16
N GLU A 239 13.09 11.40 4.45
CA GLU A 239 13.98 10.74 5.42
C GLU A 239 13.85 9.22 5.34
N LYS A 240 12.61 8.72 5.46
CA LYS A 240 12.29 7.29 5.34
C LYS A 240 12.78 6.64 4.05
N THR A 241 12.88 7.37 2.93
CA THR A 241 13.44 6.83 1.69
C THR A 241 14.94 6.61 1.82
N ILE A 242 15.67 7.57 2.41
CA ILE A 242 17.11 7.48 2.63
C ILE A 242 17.43 6.42 3.67
N SER A 243 16.75 6.42 4.82
CA SER A 243 16.98 5.42 5.88
C SER A 243 16.70 4.01 5.37
N ASN A 244 15.65 3.80 4.55
CA ASN A 244 15.39 2.51 3.93
C ASN A 244 16.51 2.09 2.97
N GLU A 245 17.11 3.02 2.25
CA GLU A 245 18.21 2.72 1.34
C GLU A 245 19.49 2.34 2.09
N ILE A 246 19.83 3.09 3.15
CA ILE A 246 20.91 2.78 4.08
C ILE A 246 20.72 1.37 4.66
N LEU A 247 19.52 1.05 5.16
CA LEU A 247 19.23 -0.27 5.73
C LEU A 247 19.37 -1.42 4.73
N LYS A 248 19.09 -1.21 3.44
CA LYS A 248 19.28 -2.24 2.42
C LYS A 248 20.76 -2.47 2.13
N LEU A 249 21.57 -1.41 2.10
CA LEU A 249 23.01 -1.51 1.89
C LEU A 249 23.71 -2.08 3.14
N GLU A 250 23.19 -1.79 4.34
CA GLU A 250 23.65 -2.40 5.60
C GLU A 250 23.50 -3.92 5.59
N LEU A 251 22.47 -4.46 4.94
CA LEU A 251 22.32 -5.91 4.79
C LEU A 251 23.44 -6.50 3.92
N LEU A 252 23.92 -5.78 2.91
CA LEU A 252 25.10 -6.21 2.13
C LEU A 252 26.39 -6.17 2.96
N TYR A 253 26.52 -5.18 3.86
CA TYR A 253 27.62 -5.12 4.83
C TYR A 253 27.53 -6.24 5.87
N THR A 254 26.32 -6.61 6.29
CA THR A 254 26.09 -7.70 7.25
C THR A 254 26.61 -9.03 6.70
N SER A 255 26.43 -9.30 5.41
CA SER A 255 26.96 -10.50 4.76
C SER A 255 28.45 -10.42 4.39
N ARG A 256 29.21 -9.40 4.82
CA ARG A 256 30.63 -9.25 4.46
C ARG A 256 31.52 -10.43 4.85
N VAL A 257 31.13 -11.14 5.91
CA VAL A 257 31.90 -12.23 6.53
C VAL A 257 32.05 -13.45 5.62
N ILE A 258 31.13 -13.64 4.67
CA ILE A 258 31.14 -14.73 3.69
C ILE A 258 31.52 -14.28 2.27
N GLN A 259 31.68 -12.97 2.04
CA GLN A 259 32.04 -12.42 0.73
C GLN A 259 33.54 -12.63 0.48
N LYS A 260 33.90 -13.11 -0.72
CA LYS A 260 35.31 -13.23 -1.13
C LYS A 260 35.97 -11.85 -1.21
N HIS A 261 35.26 -10.87 -1.75
CA HIS A 261 35.72 -9.48 -1.84
C HIS A 261 34.79 -8.55 -1.08
N SER A 262 34.87 -8.56 0.25
CA SER A 262 33.94 -7.91 1.17
C SER A 262 33.62 -6.43 0.90
N PHE A 263 32.35 -6.07 1.11
CA PHE A 263 31.87 -4.69 1.23
C PHE A 263 32.27 -4.13 2.60
N ASN A 264 33.17 -3.15 2.64
CA ASN A 264 33.98 -2.86 3.83
C ASN A 264 33.40 -1.86 4.83
N HIS A 265 32.37 -1.11 4.47
CA HIS A 265 31.90 0.02 5.26
C HIS A 265 30.43 -0.15 5.64
N SER A 266 30.08 0.00 6.92
CA SER A 266 28.70 -0.02 7.41
C SER A 266 28.00 1.29 7.03
N PRO A 267 27.02 1.30 6.10
CA PRO A 267 26.29 2.52 5.79
C PRO A 267 25.50 3.04 7.00
N ARG A 268 25.04 2.16 7.90
CA ARG A 268 24.31 2.56 9.10
C ARG A 268 25.19 3.32 10.09
N GLU A 269 26.40 2.85 10.36
CA GLU A 269 27.34 3.55 11.26
C GLU A 269 27.77 4.90 10.68
N LEU A 270 27.94 4.97 9.37
CA LEU A 270 28.45 6.17 8.70
C LEU A 270 27.40 7.26 8.54
N PHE A 271 26.14 6.87 8.32
CA PHE A 271 25.11 7.80 7.84
C PHE A 271 23.85 7.86 8.69
N SER A 272 23.73 7.00 9.72
CA SER A 272 22.56 6.89 10.60
C SER A 272 21.22 6.84 9.85
N ASP A 273 20.59 8.00 9.71
CA ASP A 273 19.26 8.30 9.17
C ASP A 273 19.32 9.16 7.89
N GLY A 274 20.51 9.61 7.50
CA GLY A 274 20.78 10.39 6.30
C GLY A 274 20.97 11.89 6.54
N HIS A 275 20.75 12.39 7.76
CA HIS A 275 20.89 13.82 8.08
C HIS A 275 22.34 14.30 7.98
N SER A 276 23.33 13.41 8.10
CA SER A 276 24.74 13.72 7.87
C SER A 276 25.13 13.87 6.39
N ILE A 277 24.25 13.46 5.46
CA ILE A 277 24.52 13.45 4.01
C ILE A 277 23.83 14.62 3.30
N LEU A 278 22.62 14.96 3.73
CA LEU A 278 21.71 15.86 3.04
C LEU A 278 21.27 16.98 3.98
N ASP A 279 21.45 18.23 3.57
CA ASP A 279 21.19 19.42 4.37
C ASP A 279 19.74 19.54 4.85
N SER A 280 18.80 18.90 4.14
CA SER A 280 17.39 18.85 4.54
C SER A 280 16.69 17.60 4.03
N LEU A 281 15.93 16.97 4.92
CA LEU A 281 15.10 15.80 4.66
C LEU A 281 13.66 16.11 5.06
N ASN A 282 12.70 15.61 4.29
CA ASN A 282 11.30 15.71 4.69
C ASN A 282 10.99 14.62 5.71
N PRO A 283 10.48 15.00 6.90
CA PRO A 283 10.20 14.04 7.96
C PRO A 283 9.08 13.08 7.56
N PRO A 284 8.97 11.92 8.22
CA PRO A 284 7.91 10.96 7.98
C PRO A 284 6.53 11.59 8.26
N GLN A 285 5.70 11.68 7.22
CA GLN A 285 4.32 12.13 7.37
C GLN A 285 3.40 10.96 7.74
N LYS A 286 2.56 11.16 8.77
CA LYS A 286 1.48 10.24 9.11
C LYS A 286 0.50 10.10 7.92
N THR A 287 -0.04 8.89 7.72
CA THR A 287 -1.05 8.64 6.67
C THR A 287 -2.28 9.50 6.93
N LYS A 288 -2.71 10.39 6.04
CA LYS A 288 -3.87 11.28 6.32
C LYS A 288 -5.12 10.51 6.77
N LEU A 289 -5.75 10.98 7.84
CA LEU A 289 -7.02 10.46 8.35
C LEU A 289 -8.17 10.87 7.43
N ILE A 290 -9.09 9.96 7.14
CA ILE A 290 -10.32 10.28 6.38
C ILE A 290 -11.20 11.17 7.29
N PRO A 291 -11.70 12.33 6.82
CA PRO A 291 -12.65 13.11 7.59
C PRO A 291 -13.88 12.29 7.96
N ALA A 292 -14.34 12.40 9.20
CA ALA A 292 -15.40 11.54 9.74
C ALA A 292 -16.67 11.56 8.89
N HIS A 293 -17.13 12.74 8.45
CA HIS A 293 -18.32 12.87 7.61
C HIS A 293 -18.17 12.16 6.25
N ILE A 294 -16.99 12.18 5.63
CA ILE A 294 -16.70 11.45 4.39
C ILE A 294 -16.69 9.94 4.64
N ALA A 295 -16.06 9.52 5.74
CA ALA A 295 -15.96 8.12 6.06
C ALA A 295 -17.33 7.52 6.38
N LEU A 296 -18.14 8.20 7.19
CA LEU A 296 -19.52 7.83 7.51
C LEU A 296 -20.42 7.85 6.27
N HIS A 297 -20.25 8.82 5.37
CA HIS A 297 -20.94 8.82 4.08
C HIS A 297 -20.60 7.57 3.26
N ALA A 298 -19.32 7.23 3.15
CA ALA A 298 -18.87 6.04 2.42
C ALA A 298 -19.40 4.74 3.05
N MET A 299 -19.32 4.61 4.37
CA MET A 299 -19.84 3.45 5.12
C MET A 299 -21.37 3.33 4.99
N SER A 300 -22.10 4.43 5.15
CA SER A 300 -23.57 4.45 5.02
C SER A 300 -24.02 4.06 3.62
N ASN A 301 -23.39 4.60 2.57
CA ASN A 301 -23.72 4.24 1.20
C ASN A 301 -23.32 2.79 0.88
N ALA A 302 -22.21 2.30 1.45
CA ALA A 302 -21.80 0.91 1.27
C ALA A 302 -22.81 -0.04 1.93
N LEU A 303 -23.24 0.25 3.17
CA LEU A 303 -24.31 -0.49 3.87
C LEU A 303 -25.61 -0.47 3.07
N TYR A 304 -26.02 0.70 2.56
CA TYR A 304 -27.21 0.83 1.72
C TYR A 304 -27.09 -0.04 0.46
N PHE A 305 -25.95 0.02 -0.23
CA PHE A 305 -25.73 -0.74 -1.46
C PHE A 305 -25.81 -2.24 -1.22
N VAL A 306 -25.07 -2.78 -0.25
CA VAL A 306 -25.04 -4.23 0.01
C VAL A 306 -26.42 -4.73 0.46
N ARG A 307 -27.16 -3.92 1.23
CA ARG A 307 -28.49 -4.27 1.73
C ARG A 307 -29.56 -4.25 0.63
N GLN A 308 -29.61 -3.16 -0.14
CA GLN A 308 -30.71 -2.93 -1.09
C GLN A 308 -30.45 -3.54 -2.46
N PHE A 309 -29.20 -3.51 -2.92
CA PHE A 309 -28.86 -3.93 -4.28
C PHE A 309 -28.11 -5.26 -4.33
N GLY A 310 -27.42 -5.69 -3.27
CA GLY A 310 -26.64 -6.94 -3.25
C GLY A 310 -27.47 -8.18 -3.62
N PRO A 311 -28.49 -8.55 -2.82
CA PRO A 311 -29.35 -9.70 -3.10
C PRO A 311 -30.07 -9.63 -4.45
N GLU A 312 -30.59 -8.45 -4.80
CA GLU A 312 -31.29 -8.21 -6.07
C GLU A 312 -30.35 -8.36 -7.27
N LEU A 313 -29.13 -7.84 -7.17
CA LEU A 313 -28.11 -7.95 -8.21
C LEU A 313 -27.69 -9.41 -8.40
N ARG A 314 -27.48 -10.16 -7.32
CA ARG A 314 -27.17 -11.59 -7.37
C ARG A 314 -28.31 -12.38 -8.03
N GLY A 315 -29.55 -12.15 -7.60
CA GLY A 315 -30.74 -12.79 -8.17
C GLY A 315 -30.90 -12.47 -9.66
N TYR A 316 -30.80 -11.19 -10.02
CA TYR A 316 -30.88 -10.74 -11.41
C TYR A 316 -29.79 -11.35 -12.29
N LEU A 317 -28.54 -11.38 -11.81
CA LEU A 317 -27.44 -12.00 -12.54
C LEU A 317 -27.70 -13.48 -12.82
N HIS A 318 -28.18 -14.24 -11.83
CA HIS A 318 -28.55 -15.63 -12.03
C HIS A 318 -29.58 -15.81 -13.17
N SER A 319 -30.66 -15.03 -13.15
CA SER A 319 -31.67 -15.04 -14.22
C SER A 319 -31.11 -14.63 -15.57
N LEU A 320 -30.27 -13.60 -15.58
CA LEU A 320 -29.67 -13.04 -16.78
C LEU A 320 -28.72 -14.02 -17.47
N TRP A 321 -28.02 -14.84 -16.70
CA TRP A 321 -27.17 -15.90 -17.25
C TRP A 321 -27.96 -17.09 -17.79
N ALA A 322 -29.08 -17.42 -17.16
CA ALA A 322 -30.01 -18.38 -17.74
C ALA A 322 -30.55 -17.87 -19.10
N ALA A 323 -30.87 -16.58 -19.18
CA ALA A 323 -31.28 -15.93 -20.43
C ALA A 323 -30.16 -15.88 -21.47
N GLU A 324 -28.89 -15.70 -21.07
CA GLU A 324 -27.73 -15.79 -21.98
C GLU A 324 -27.63 -17.16 -22.67
N LYS A 325 -27.92 -18.25 -21.94
CA LYS A 325 -27.97 -19.60 -22.54
C LYS A 325 -29.12 -19.71 -23.54
N ASN A 326 -30.32 -19.29 -23.14
CA ASN A 326 -31.51 -19.32 -24.01
C ASN A 326 -31.34 -18.46 -25.27
N ALA A 327 -30.61 -17.35 -25.16
CA ALA A 327 -30.33 -16.45 -26.28
C ALA A 327 -29.48 -17.11 -27.38
N ILE A 328 -28.61 -18.07 -27.05
CA ILE A 328 -27.83 -18.82 -28.05
C ILE A 328 -28.77 -19.58 -28.98
N ASP A 329 -29.76 -20.26 -28.42
CA ASP A 329 -30.75 -21.04 -29.16
C ASP A 329 -31.72 -20.13 -29.92
N ALA A 330 -32.24 -19.09 -29.26
CA ALA A 330 -33.16 -18.13 -29.87
C ALA A 330 -32.55 -17.40 -31.08
N LEU A 331 -31.26 -17.05 -31.00
CA LEU A 331 -30.51 -16.39 -32.07
C LEU A 331 -29.93 -17.37 -33.10
N LYS A 332 -30.14 -18.69 -32.93
CA LYS A 332 -29.62 -19.76 -33.79
C LYS A 332 -28.10 -19.68 -34.00
N ILE A 333 -27.36 -19.34 -32.95
CA ILE A 333 -25.90 -19.18 -33.02
C ILE A 333 -25.25 -20.56 -32.89
N SER A 334 -24.46 -20.95 -33.90
CA SER A 334 -23.71 -22.21 -33.83
C SER A 334 -22.66 -22.18 -32.70
N PRO A 335 -22.35 -23.33 -32.05
CA PRO A 335 -21.38 -23.37 -30.94
C PRO A 335 -20.03 -22.72 -31.25
N SER A 336 -19.51 -22.94 -32.46
CA SER A 336 -18.26 -22.35 -32.97
C SER A 336 -18.27 -20.82 -33.10
N ARG A 337 -19.45 -20.18 -33.12
CA ARG A 337 -19.64 -18.75 -33.30
C ARG A 337 -20.01 -18.02 -32.01
N ILE A 338 -20.26 -18.74 -30.91
CA ILE A 338 -20.67 -18.17 -29.63
C ILE A 338 -19.72 -17.04 -29.19
N PHE A 339 -18.42 -17.30 -29.14
CA PHE A 339 -17.43 -16.33 -28.67
C PHE A 339 -17.48 -15.01 -29.46
N ARG A 340 -17.58 -15.09 -30.80
CA ARG A 340 -17.66 -13.92 -31.69
C ARG A 340 -18.97 -13.15 -31.55
N ASN A 341 -20.04 -13.80 -31.07
CA ASN A 341 -21.37 -13.22 -30.90
C ASN A 341 -21.72 -12.90 -29.45
N THR A 342 -20.74 -12.96 -28.53
CA THR A 342 -20.93 -12.70 -27.08
C THR A 342 -21.71 -11.41 -26.80
N LYS A 343 -21.37 -10.31 -27.49
CA LYS A 343 -22.04 -9.01 -27.32
C LYS A 343 -23.52 -9.06 -27.71
N VAL A 344 -23.83 -9.75 -28.81
CA VAL A 344 -25.20 -9.91 -29.32
C VAL A 344 -26.02 -10.77 -28.36
N ILE A 345 -25.42 -11.87 -27.88
CA ILE A 345 -26.04 -12.77 -26.90
C ILE A 345 -26.40 -12.01 -25.62
N ARG A 346 -25.47 -11.23 -25.08
CA ARG A 346 -25.69 -10.40 -23.88
C ARG A 346 -26.75 -9.34 -24.08
N ALA A 347 -26.69 -8.60 -25.19
CA ALA A 347 -27.68 -7.57 -25.48
C ALA A 347 -29.09 -8.19 -25.56
N HIS A 348 -29.20 -9.36 -26.19
CA HIS A 348 -30.46 -10.12 -26.24
C HIS A 348 -30.90 -10.59 -24.85
N ALA A 349 -30.01 -11.20 -24.08
CA ALA A 349 -30.32 -11.67 -22.73
C ALA A 349 -30.75 -10.52 -21.80
N PHE A 350 -30.03 -9.39 -21.85
CA PHE A 350 -30.33 -8.20 -21.08
C PHE A 350 -31.72 -7.63 -21.40
N ALA A 351 -32.07 -7.55 -22.69
CA ALA A 351 -33.39 -7.08 -23.12
C ALA A 351 -34.54 -8.01 -22.73
N ASN A 352 -34.28 -9.31 -22.57
CA ASN A 352 -35.30 -10.32 -22.31
C ASN A 352 -35.33 -10.82 -20.84
N THR A 353 -34.46 -10.32 -19.98
CA THR A 353 -34.45 -10.68 -18.56
C THR A 353 -35.20 -9.62 -17.75
N CYS A 354 -36.17 -10.06 -16.95
CA CYS A 354 -36.87 -9.17 -16.03
C CYS A 354 -35.88 -8.62 -14.99
N MET A 355 -35.74 -7.29 -14.93
CA MET A 355 -34.87 -6.61 -13.98
C MET A 355 -35.71 -6.08 -12.80
N PRO A 356 -35.30 -6.37 -11.54
CA PRO A 356 -35.94 -5.80 -10.36
C PRO A 356 -35.97 -4.28 -10.36
N ASP A 357 -37.02 -3.70 -9.77
CA ASP A 357 -37.20 -2.24 -9.71
C ASP A 357 -36.07 -1.53 -8.95
N ALA A 358 -35.53 -2.14 -7.89
CA ALA A 358 -34.37 -1.62 -7.17
C ALA A 358 -33.15 -1.42 -8.10
N LEU A 359 -32.92 -2.35 -9.04
CA LEU A 359 -31.82 -2.23 -10.00
C LEU A 359 -32.15 -1.30 -11.17
N ARG A 360 -33.40 -1.34 -11.65
CA ARG A 360 -33.82 -0.60 -12.85
C ARG A 360 -34.09 0.88 -12.57
N LYS A 361 -34.82 1.19 -11.49
CA LYS A 361 -35.31 2.54 -11.18
C LYS A 361 -34.36 3.29 -10.26
N GLU A 362 -33.85 2.62 -9.21
CA GLU A 362 -32.99 3.26 -8.22
C GLU A 362 -31.52 3.22 -8.62
N LEU A 363 -30.97 2.03 -8.88
CA LEU A 363 -29.58 1.88 -9.31
C LEU A 363 -29.38 2.27 -10.78
N LYS A 364 -30.45 2.33 -11.58
CA LYS A 364 -30.45 2.79 -12.98
C LYS A 364 -29.52 1.97 -13.87
N ILE A 365 -29.59 0.65 -13.78
CA ILE A 365 -28.90 -0.23 -14.74
C ILE A 365 -29.62 -0.19 -16.09
N THR A 366 -28.92 0.25 -17.14
CA THR A 366 -29.50 0.44 -18.49
C THR A 366 -28.81 -0.37 -19.58
N THR A 367 -27.65 -0.96 -19.29
CA THR A 367 -26.90 -1.80 -20.23
C THR A 367 -26.20 -2.95 -19.52
N TRP A 368 -25.81 -3.98 -20.26
CA TRP A 368 -24.95 -5.05 -19.74
C TRP A 368 -23.50 -4.56 -19.56
N GLU A 369 -22.89 -4.01 -20.61
CA GLU A 369 -21.51 -3.51 -20.64
C GLU A 369 -21.44 -2.14 -21.34
N TYR A 370 -20.39 -1.38 -21.10
CA TYR A 370 -20.16 -0.12 -21.82
C TYR A 370 -19.50 -0.36 -23.17
N GLN A 371 -19.90 0.41 -24.18
CA GLN A 371 -19.24 0.39 -25.49
C GLN A 371 -17.92 1.16 -25.48
N GLU A 372 -17.86 2.24 -24.70
CA GLU A 372 -16.66 3.05 -24.53
C GLU A 372 -15.84 2.61 -23.32
N ALA A 373 -14.55 2.92 -23.35
CA ALA A 373 -13.66 2.65 -22.23
C ALA A 373 -14.09 3.46 -20.99
N PHE A 374 -14.04 2.81 -19.82
CA PHE A 374 -14.53 3.37 -18.56
C PHE A 374 -13.91 4.73 -18.17
N ASN A 375 -12.69 5.02 -18.63
CA ASN A 375 -12.00 6.30 -18.40
C ASN A 375 -12.44 7.45 -19.33
N LYS A 376 -13.24 7.17 -20.35
CA LYS A 376 -13.77 8.16 -21.31
C LYS A 376 -15.21 8.57 -21.00
N LEU A 377 -15.90 7.78 -20.17
CA LEU A 377 -17.29 8.01 -19.83
C LEU A 377 -17.45 9.23 -18.93
N ASN A 378 -18.53 9.98 -19.16
CA ASN A 378 -18.90 11.11 -18.31
C ASN A 378 -19.54 10.62 -16.99
N HIS A 379 -19.09 11.13 -15.86
CA HIS A 379 -19.55 10.70 -14.52
C HIS A 379 -21.04 10.96 -14.27
N ASN A 380 -21.59 12.10 -14.70
CA ASN A 380 -23.02 12.40 -14.58
C ASN A 380 -23.87 11.43 -15.41
N TRP A 381 -23.38 11.08 -16.61
CA TRP A 381 -24.06 10.12 -17.46
C TRP A 381 -24.04 8.71 -16.85
N ILE A 382 -22.88 8.26 -16.35
CA ILE A 382 -22.71 6.94 -15.71
C ILE A 382 -23.68 6.76 -14.53
N ARG A 383 -23.81 7.78 -13.66
CA ARG A 383 -24.74 7.73 -12.51
C ARG A 383 -26.20 7.47 -12.88
N ASN A 384 -26.59 7.77 -14.12
CA ASN A 384 -27.94 7.54 -14.63
C ASN A 384 -28.03 6.38 -15.63
N ASN A 385 -26.91 5.77 -15.98
CA ASN A 385 -26.79 4.73 -17.00
C ASN A 385 -25.74 3.71 -16.54
N LEU A 386 -25.99 3.05 -15.41
CA LEU A 386 -25.07 2.03 -14.93
C LEU A 386 -25.11 0.82 -15.86
N SER A 387 -23.93 0.25 -16.10
CA SER A 387 -23.84 -1.09 -16.67
C SER A 387 -23.91 -2.14 -15.56
N VAL A 388 -24.25 -3.39 -15.92
CA VAL A 388 -24.16 -4.52 -14.99
C VAL A 388 -22.73 -4.67 -14.46
N GLU A 389 -21.71 -4.53 -15.32
CA GLU A 389 -20.29 -4.59 -14.88
C GLU A 389 -19.93 -3.48 -13.88
N ALA A 390 -20.49 -2.27 -14.06
CA ALA A 390 -20.27 -1.16 -13.15
C ALA A 390 -20.96 -1.41 -11.80
N ALA A 391 -22.16 -1.99 -11.78
CA ALA A 391 -22.84 -2.40 -10.56
C ALA A 391 -22.03 -3.46 -9.79
N ILE A 392 -21.41 -4.42 -10.48
CA ILE A 392 -20.48 -5.39 -9.87
C ILE A 392 -19.30 -4.66 -9.19
N LEU A 393 -18.69 -3.66 -9.85
CA LEU A 393 -17.63 -2.87 -9.23
C LEU A 393 -18.09 -2.09 -8.00
N LEU A 394 -19.31 -1.54 -8.00
CA LEU A 394 -19.87 -0.87 -6.84
C LEU A 394 -20.09 -1.86 -5.69
N TYR A 395 -20.49 -3.10 -5.99
CA TYR A 395 -20.62 -4.12 -4.96
C TYR A 395 -19.26 -4.47 -4.34
N VAL A 396 -18.23 -4.67 -5.18
CA VAL A 396 -16.85 -4.88 -4.74
C VAL A 396 -16.38 -3.75 -3.83
N ALA A 397 -16.59 -2.49 -4.23
CA ALA A 397 -16.21 -1.33 -3.44
C ALA A 397 -16.96 -1.27 -2.11
N SER A 398 -18.27 -1.54 -2.12
CA SER A 398 -19.11 -1.52 -0.93
C SER A 398 -18.64 -2.53 0.10
N MET A 399 -18.50 -3.81 -0.29
CA MET A 399 -18.03 -4.85 0.62
C MET A 399 -16.60 -4.58 1.11
N TRP A 400 -15.73 -4.06 0.23
CA TRP A 400 -14.38 -3.66 0.60
C TRP A 400 -14.36 -2.54 1.65
N ILE A 401 -15.18 -1.50 1.49
CA ILE A 401 -15.29 -0.40 2.45
C ILE A 401 -15.72 -0.92 3.81
N LEU A 402 -16.73 -1.80 3.86
CA LEU A 402 -17.21 -2.39 5.11
C LEU A 402 -16.12 -3.20 5.78
N LEU A 403 -15.52 -4.17 5.09
CA LEU A 403 -14.46 -4.99 5.68
C LEU A 403 -13.25 -4.15 6.13
N ALA A 404 -12.82 -3.18 5.31
CA ALA A 404 -11.70 -2.31 5.68
C ALA A 404 -12.01 -1.42 6.89
N SER A 405 -13.28 -1.03 7.08
CA SER A 405 -13.71 -0.15 8.16
C SER A 405 -14.03 -0.89 9.47
N PHE A 406 -14.33 -2.20 9.43
CA PHE A 406 -14.72 -2.98 10.62
C PHE A 406 -13.65 -3.99 11.10
N THR A 407 -12.60 -4.26 10.32
CA THR A 407 -11.61 -5.31 10.66
C THR A 407 -10.20 -4.78 10.93
N SER A 408 -9.96 -3.48 10.68
CA SER A 408 -8.62 -2.90 10.66
C SER A 408 -7.62 -3.59 9.70
N GLY A 409 -8.08 -4.43 8.75
CA GLY A 409 -7.20 -5.29 7.96
C GLY A 409 -6.14 -4.54 7.11
N ARG A 410 -4.91 -5.08 7.05
CA ARG A 410 -3.87 -4.60 6.11
C ARG A 410 -4.26 -4.90 4.66
N ARG A 411 -3.66 -4.19 3.69
CA ARG A 411 -3.94 -4.38 2.25
C ARG A 411 -3.78 -5.78 1.75
N GLN A 412 -2.65 -6.37 2.10
CA GLN A 412 -2.40 -7.73 1.69
C GLN A 412 -3.43 -8.68 2.32
N SER A 413 -3.71 -8.55 3.62
CA SER A 413 -4.65 -9.41 4.35
C SER A 413 -6.07 -9.37 3.78
N LEU A 414 -6.60 -8.18 3.46
CA LEU A 414 -7.92 -8.05 2.83
C LEU A 414 -7.93 -8.57 1.38
N ASN A 415 -6.87 -8.29 0.60
CA ASN A 415 -6.74 -8.82 -0.76
C ASN A 415 -6.72 -10.35 -0.77
N THR A 416 -6.13 -10.98 0.25
CA THR A 416 -5.94 -12.43 0.32
C THR A 416 -6.95 -13.13 1.23
N LEU A 417 -8.06 -12.47 1.58
CA LEU A 417 -9.18 -13.11 2.25
C LEU A 417 -9.68 -14.30 1.43
N LYS A 418 -9.70 -15.48 2.04
CA LYS A 418 -10.30 -16.67 1.44
C LYS A 418 -11.81 -16.52 1.38
N ARG A 419 -12.47 -17.22 0.45
CA ARG A 419 -13.91 -17.08 0.25
C ARG A 419 -14.73 -17.55 1.47
N ASN A 420 -14.21 -18.52 2.21
CA ASN A 420 -14.76 -19.04 3.46
C ASN A 420 -14.23 -18.31 4.72
N CYS A 421 -13.84 -17.04 4.61
CA CYS A 421 -13.27 -16.28 5.73
C CYS A 421 -14.28 -15.95 6.82
N PHE A 422 -15.58 -15.99 6.55
CA PHE A 422 -16.61 -15.71 7.54
C PHE A 422 -16.87 -16.96 8.38
N ARG A 423 -16.61 -16.88 9.69
CA ARG A 423 -16.73 -18.02 10.62
C ARG A 423 -17.59 -17.66 11.82
N LEU A 424 -18.37 -18.62 12.28
CA LEU A 424 -18.97 -18.57 13.61
C LEU A 424 -17.94 -19.10 14.60
N SER A 425 -17.60 -18.31 15.61
CA SER A 425 -16.70 -18.71 16.67
C SER A 425 -17.30 -19.88 17.45
N PRO A 426 -16.59 -21.02 17.58
CA PRO A 426 -17.09 -22.16 18.34
C PRO A 426 -17.04 -21.92 19.85
N ILE A 427 -16.38 -20.84 20.31
CA ILE A 427 -16.15 -20.55 21.74
C ILE A 427 -17.34 -19.78 22.32
N ASP A 428 -17.75 -18.70 21.65
CA ASP A 428 -18.76 -17.74 22.14
C ASP A 428 -19.96 -17.59 21.20
N GLY A 429 -19.94 -18.25 20.03
CA GLY A 429 -21.00 -18.13 19.03
C GLY A 429 -21.04 -16.77 18.34
N LEU A 430 -20.01 -15.94 18.48
CA LEU A 430 -19.92 -14.65 17.79
C LEU A 430 -19.38 -14.80 16.37
N PHE A 431 -19.51 -13.75 15.58
CA PHE A 431 -19.14 -13.75 14.17
C PHE A 431 -17.73 -13.20 13.97
N ASP A 432 -16.89 -13.99 13.31
CA ASP A 432 -15.51 -13.67 13.02
C ASP A 432 -15.25 -13.59 11.51
N ILE A 433 -14.23 -12.80 11.18
CA ILE A 433 -13.48 -12.93 9.94
C ILE A 433 -12.11 -13.56 10.20
N THR A 434 -11.78 -14.57 9.42
CA THR A 434 -10.46 -15.22 9.42
C THR A 434 -9.54 -14.54 8.41
N LEU A 435 -8.53 -13.85 8.92
CA LEU A 435 -7.46 -13.22 8.16
C LEU A 435 -6.23 -14.13 8.15
N ARG A 436 -5.62 -14.31 6.98
CA ARG A 436 -4.31 -15.00 6.89
C ARG A 436 -3.20 -13.97 6.95
N ILE A 437 -2.43 -13.98 8.02
CA ILE A 437 -1.32 -13.05 8.24
C ILE A 437 -0.01 -13.80 8.44
N PRO A 438 1.15 -13.19 8.17
CA PRO A 438 2.44 -13.75 8.55
C PRO A 438 2.52 -14.08 10.06
N LYS A 439 2.96 -15.30 10.42
CA LYS A 439 3.08 -15.82 11.81
C LYS A 439 3.86 -14.92 12.75
N SER A 440 4.88 -14.26 12.21
CA SER A 440 5.38 -13.01 12.75
C SER A 440 5.37 -12.02 11.60
N SER A 441 5.37 -10.71 11.88
CA SER A 441 5.40 -9.69 10.83
C SER A 441 6.58 -9.86 9.85
N GLU A 442 7.53 -10.72 10.18
CA GLU A 442 8.77 -10.99 9.49
C GLU A 442 8.72 -12.29 8.66
N ARG A 443 7.96 -13.33 9.02
CA ARG A 443 8.06 -14.66 8.37
C ARG A 443 7.20 -14.85 7.11
N LEU A 444 7.53 -15.87 6.32
CA LEU A 444 6.79 -16.28 5.11
C LEU A 444 5.53 -17.10 5.44
N GLU A 445 5.57 -17.90 6.50
CA GLU A 445 4.47 -18.76 6.94
C GLU A 445 3.26 -17.92 7.34
N LEU A 446 2.09 -18.31 6.83
CA LEU A 446 0.82 -17.67 7.16
C LEU A 446 0.14 -18.44 8.28
N GLU A 447 -0.42 -17.70 9.21
CA GLU A 447 -1.33 -18.19 10.22
C GLU A 447 -2.71 -17.58 10.04
N ASP A 448 -3.72 -18.35 10.43
CA ASP A 448 -5.11 -17.93 10.43
C ASP A 448 -5.40 -17.20 11.75
N VAL A 449 -5.91 -15.99 11.64
CA VAL A 449 -6.18 -15.11 12.77
C VAL A 449 -7.61 -14.63 12.70
N HIS A 450 -8.31 -14.78 13.81
CA HIS A 450 -9.73 -14.47 13.93
C HIS A 450 -9.93 -13.04 14.44
N ARG A 451 -10.82 -12.28 13.81
CA ARG A 451 -11.21 -10.94 14.25
C ARG A 451 -12.73 -10.85 14.30
N PRO A 452 -13.31 -10.36 15.41
CA PRO A 452 -14.75 -10.24 15.50
C PRO A 452 -15.25 -9.17 14.53
N ILE A 453 -16.42 -9.43 13.97
CA ILE A 453 -17.16 -8.52 13.10
C ILE A 453 -18.63 -8.46 13.54
N PRO A 454 -19.35 -7.37 13.26
CA PRO A 454 -20.78 -7.33 13.51
C PRO A 454 -21.51 -8.41 12.69
N ASP A 455 -22.58 -8.96 13.26
CA ASP A 455 -23.50 -9.92 12.63
C ASP A 455 -23.96 -9.47 11.24
N LEU A 456 -24.32 -8.20 11.12
CA LEU A 456 -24.77 -7.62 9.85
C LEU A 456 -23.68 -7.65 8.78
N ILE A 457 -22.42 -7.42 9.16
CA ILE A 457 -21.28 -7.46 8.24
C ILE A 457 -20.97 -8.90 7.85
N PHE A 458 -21.17 -9.85 8.77
CA PHE A 458 -21.07 -11.28 8.49
C PHE A 458 -22.10 -11.70 7.44
N ASP A 459 -23.38 -11.36 7.63
CA ASP A 459 -24.46 -11.71 6.70
C ASP A 459 -24.24 -11.14 5.30
N TYR A 460 -23.84 -9.86 5.21
CA TYR A 460 -23.50 -9.23 3.94
C TYR A 460 -22.25 -9.85 3.30
N GLY A 461 -21.29 -10.29 4.12
CA GLY A 461 -20.11 -11.02 3.67
C GLY A 461 -20.45 -12.37 3.06
N ILE A 462 -21.36 -13.14 3.68
CA ILE A 462 -21.86 -14.41 3.17
C ILE A 462 -22.62 -14.21 1.85
N GLU A 463 -23.49 -13.20 1.77
CA GLU A 463 -24.19 -12.84 0.53
C GLU A 463 -23.17 -12.56 -0.59
N PHE A 464 -22.19 -11.70 -0.32
CA PHE A 464 -21.16 -11.33 -1.28
C PHE A 464 -20.32 -12.54 -1.72
N SER A 465 -20.03 -13.46 -0.80
CA SER A 465 -19.35 -14.72 -1.11
C SER A 465 -20.15 -15.58 -2.10
N LEU A 466 -21.46 -15.72 -1.88
CA LEU A 466 -22.36 -16.43 -2.80
C LEU A 466 -22.42 -15.76 -4.17
N PHE A 467 -22.46 -14.43 -4.20
CA PHE A 467 -22.40 -13.64 -5.43
C PHE A 467 -21.12 -13.89 -6.23
N VAL A 468 -19.96 -13.96 -5.56
CA VAL A 468 -18.67 -14.27 -6.19
C VAL A 468 -18.67 -15.68 -6.76
N THR A 469 -19.13 -16.68 -6.00
CA THR A 469 -19.27 -18.07 -6.45
C THR A 469 -20.12 -18.16 -7.71
N GLN A 470 -21.26 -17.47 -7.73
CA GLN A 470 -22.14 -17.42 -8.89
C GLN A 470 -21.42 -16.86 -10.14
N LEU A 471 -20.62 -15.79 -9.99
CA LEU A 471 -19.86 -15.23 -11.12
C LEU A 471 -18.82 -16.22 -11.68
N GLU A 472 -18.22 -17.05 -10.83
CA GLU A 472 -17.30 -18.11 -11.23
C GLU A 472 -18.03 -19.26 -11.94
N GLU A 473 -19.16 -19.70 -11.38
CA GLU A 473 -20.00 -20.76 -11.94
C GLU A 473 -20.56 -20.40 -13.31
N ARG A 474 -20.92 -19.13 -13.53
CA ARG A 474 -21.27 -18.64 -14.88
C ARG A 474 -20.17 -18.92 -15.89
N GLN A 475 -18.92 -18.76 -15.49
CA GLN A 475 -17.77 -19.01 -16.36
C GLN A 475 -17.39 -20.50 -16.40
N GLY A 476 -18.15 -21.33 -15.70
CA GLY A 476 -18.01 -22.78 -15.59
C GLY A 476 -16.93 -23.22 -14.60
N TYR A 477 -16.55 -22.35 -13.67
CA TYR A 477 -15.61 -22.69 -12.60
C TYR A 477 -16.35 -23.07 -11.33
N PHE A 478 -16.01 -24.25 -10.80
CA PHE A 478 -16.52 -24.77 -9.54
C PHE A 478 -15.32 -25.00 -8.62
N PHE A 479 -14.96 -23.98 -7.84
CA PHE A 479 -13.79 -24.03 -6.97
C PHE A 479 -14.17 -24.38 -5.53
N ASN A 480 -13.25 -25.04 -4.82
CA ASN A 480 -13.34 -25.13 -3.36
C ASN A 480 -13.11 -23.74 -2.74
N GLU A 481 -13.93 -23.35 -1.77
CA GLU A 481 -13.83 -22.04 -1.10
C GLU A 481 -12.50 -21.79 -0.38
N HIS A 482 -11.81 -22.87 0.03
CA HIS A 482 -10.48 -22.79 0.65
C HIS A 482 -9.38 -22.38 -0.35
N ASP A 483 -9.59 -22.65 -1.64
CA ASP A 483 -8.58 -22.47 -2.68
C ASP A 483 -8.64 -21.08 -3.33
N VAL A 484 -9.74 -20.36 -3.15
CA VAL A 484 -10.00 -19.08 -3.81
C VAL A 484 -10.28 -17.95 -2.84
N TYR A 485 -10.40 -16.74 -3.38
CA TYR A 485 -10.41 -15.51 -2.62
C TYR A 485 -11.79 -14.85 -2.68
N LEU A 486 -12.20 -14.22 -1.58
CA LEU A 486 -13.44 -13.44 -1.51
C LEU A 486 -13.42 -12.33 -2.58
N PHE A 487 -12.30 -11.63 -2.70
CA PHE A 487 -12.06 -10.70 -3.80
C PHE A 487 -11.24 -11.37 -4.90
N GLY A 488 -11.83 -12.33 -5.62
CA GLY A 488 -11.18 -13.04 -6.73
C GLY A 488 -11.08 -12.23 -8.02
N LYS A 489 -10.17 -12.61 -8.94
CA LYS A 489 -10.03 -11.94 -10.26
C LYS A 489 -11.29 -11.98 -11.12
N VAL A 490 -12.23 -12.89 -10.84
CA VAL A 490 -13.54 -12.96 -11.51
C VAL A 490 -14.31 -11.63 -11.45
N LEU A 491 -14.06 -10.83 -10.41
CA LEU A 491 -14.67 -9.53 -10.16
C LEU A 491 -14.08 -8.38 -10.98
N SER A 492 -13.06 -8.63 -11.80
CA SER A 492 -12.54 -7.60 -12.70
C SER A 492 -13.53 -7.31 -13.83
N LEU A 493 -13.66 -6.05 -14.27
CA LEU A 493 -14.56 -5.65 -15.38
C LEU A 493 -14.52 -6.65 -16.55
N HIS A 494 -13.34 -6.85 -17.13
CA HIS A 494 -13.16 -7.76 -18.27
C HIS A 494 -13.51 -9.22 -17.97
N SER A 495 -13.32 -9.66 -16.73
CA SER A 495 -13.69 -11.01 -16.30
C SER A 495 -15.20 -11.14 -16.12
N SER A 496 -15.88 -10.15 -15.55
CA SER A 496 -17.33 -10.15 -15.42
C SER A 496 -18.05 -10.19 -16.78
N SER A 497 -17.45 -9.58 -17.80
CA SER A 497 -17.85 -9.70 -19.21
C SER A 497 -17.08 -10.76 -19.99
N SER A 498 -16.57 -11.82 -19.36
CA SER A 498 -16.12 -13.00 -20.09
C SER A 498 -17.26 -13.99 -20.29
N PHE A 499 -17.35 -14.62 -21.47
CA PHE A 499 -18.44 -15.52 -21.88
C PHE A 499 -17.89 -16.90 -22.24
N ASN A 500 -18.14 -17.90 -21.40
CA ASN A 500 -17.49 -19.23 -21.52
C ASN A 500 -18.45 -20.36 -21.91
N HIS A 501 -19.61 -20.08 -22.52
CA HIS A 501 -20.54 -21.12 -22.99
C HIS A 501 -20.04 -21.91 -24.22
N ALA A 502 -18.96 -21.47 -24.88
CA ALA A 502 -18.51 -22.00 -26.17
C ALA A 502 -17.62 -23.25 -26.09
N LYS A 503 -17.05 -23.59 -24.92
CA LYS A 503 -16.07 -24.67 -24.81
C LYS A 503 -16.68 -25.90 -24.13
N HIS A 504 -16.85 -26.99 -24.87
CA HIS A 504 -17.09 -28.33 -24.30
C HIS A 504 -15.97 -28.75 -23.31
N HIS A 505 -14.80 -28.10 -23.39
CA HIS A 505 -13.73 -28.18 -22.41
C HIS A 505 -13.27 -26.77 -22.01
N ILE A 506 -13.67 -26.30 -20.84
CA ILE A 506 -13.10 -25.09 -20.25
C ILE A 506 -11.60 -25.35 -20.11
N GLU A 507 -10.78 -24.55 -20.79
CA GLU A 507 -9.35 -24.54 -20.51
C GLU A 507 -9.21 -24.21 -19.02
N LYS A 508 -8.77 -25.20 -18.24
CA LYS A 508 -8.55 -25.06 -16.82
C LYS A 508 -7.48 -23.98 -16.63
N THR A 509 -7.93 -22.77 -16.31
CA THR A 509 -7.06 -21.67 -15.97
C THR A 509 -7.14 -21.44 -14.47
N ASP A 510 -5.98 -21.38 -13.83
CA ASP A 510 -5.89 -21.01 -12.41
C ASP A 510 -5.97 -19.48 -12.24
N PHE A 511 -6.14 -18.70 -13.32
CA PHE A 511 -6.21 -17.24 -13.25
C PHE A 511 -7.25 -16.75 -12.24
N TYR A 512 -8.42 -17.40 -12.19
CA TYR A 512 -9.50 -17.05 -11.27
C TYR A 512 -9.27 -17.51 -9.84
N LYS A 513 -8.29 -18.38 -9.61
CA LYS A 513 -7.84 -18.75 -8.26
C LYS A 513 -6.92 -17.71 -7.63
N PHE A 514 -6.70 -16.56 -8.26
CA PHE A 514 -5.90 -15.48 -7.71
C PHE A 514 -6.77 -14.30 -7.26
N PRO A 515 -6.31 -13.51 -6.28
CA PRO A 515 -7.06 -12.36 -5.82
C PRO A 515 -7.04 -11.24 -6.86
N LEU A 516 -8.07 -10.41 -6.80
CA LEU A 516 -8.21 -9.18 -7.55
C LEU A 516 -7.04 -8.25 -7.23
N SER A 517 -6.50 -7.58 -8.25
CA SER A 517 -5.39 -6.65 -8.03
C SER A 517 -5.84 -5.48 -7.16
N GLY A 518 -4.94 -5.04 -6.28
CA GLY A 518 -5.23 -3.89 -5.43
C GLY A 518 -5.48 -2.60 -6.23
N ASP A 519 -5.03 -2.50 -7.48
CA ASP A 519 -5.31 -1.35 -8.35
C ASP A 519 -6.75 -1.41 -8.90
N SER A 520 -7.28 -2.61 -9.14
CA SER A 520 -8.68 -2.80 -9.52
C SER A 520 -9.62 -2.48 -8.36
N ILE A 521 -9.22 -2.82 -7.14
CA ILE A 521 -9.95 -2.43 -5.92
C ILE A 521 -9.90 -0.92 -5.73
N TYR A 522 -8.71 -0.29 -5.84
CA TYR A 522 -8.61 1.17 -5.72
C TYR A 522 -9.42 1.90 -6.80
N LYS A 523 -9.48 1.36 -8.03
CA LYS A 523 -10.38 1.82 -9.08
C LYS A 523 -11.84 1.75 -8.66
N ALA A 524 -12.28 0.61 -8.11
CA ALA A 524 -13.65 0.43 -7.63
C ALA A 524 -13.99 1.43 -6.50
N LEU A 525 -13.06 1.65 -5.57
CA LEU A 525 -13.20 2.67 -4.51
C LEU A 525 -13.31 4.09 -5.08
N CYS A 526 -12.49 4.45 -6.07
CA CYS A 526 -12.58 5.77 -6.70
C CYS A 526 -13.93 5.96 -7.38
N PHE A 527 -14.37 4.96 -8.14
CA PHE A 527 -15.67 4.97 -8.79
C PHE A 527 -16.82 5.07 -7.79
N PHE A 528 -16.74 4.35 -6.67
CA PHE A 528 -17.74 4.40 -5.62
C PHE A 528 -17.86 5.80 -5.00
N GLN A 529 -16.75 6.49 -4.75
CA GLN A 529 -16.79 7.86 -4.21
C GLN A 529 -17.45 8.85 -5.18
N ASP A 530 -17.24 8.69 -6.48
CA ASP A 530 -17.88 9.53 -7.50
C ASP A 530 -19.36 9.17 -7.70
N TRP A 531 -19.70 7.87 -7.69
CA TRP A 531 -21.08 7.39 -7.80
C TRP A 531 -21.95 7.81 -6.60
N SER A 532 -21.46 7.57 -5.39
CA SER A 532 -22.16 7.91 -4.13
C SER A 532 -22.20 9.41 -3.83
N GLN A 533 -21.58 10.23 -4.70
CA GLN A 533 -21.50 11.67 -4.51
C GLN A 533 -20.96 12.08 -3.12
N SER A 534 -19.98 11.33 -2.62
CA SER A 534 -19.17 11.67 -1.43
C SER A 534 -18.88 13.17 -1.28
N PRO A 535 -19.00 13.75 -0.08
CA PRO A 535 -18.84 15.19 0.13
C PRO A 535 -17.52 15.75 -0.44
N LEU A 536 -17.59 16.97 -0.97
CA LEU A 536 -16.42 17.70 -1.44
C LEU A 536 -15.79 18.51 -0.29
N ILE A 537 -14.48 18.64 -0.33
CA ILE A 537 -13.69 19.56 0.50
C ILE A 537 -12.98 20.51 -0.47
N GLU A 538 -13.27 21.80 -0.41
CA GLU A 538 -12.64 22.81 -1.28
C GLU A 538 -12.70 22.44 -2.77
N ASN A 539 -13.87 22.00 -3.25
CA ASN A 539 -14.09 21.51 -4.63
C ASN A 539 -13.27 20.27 -5.04
N LYS A 540 -12.66 19.57 -4.08
CA LYS A 540 -11.95 18.30 -4.27
C LYS A 540 -12.72 17.18 -3.59
N ARG A 541 -12.57 15.95 -4.09
CA ARG A 541 -13.19 14.77 -3.47
C ARG A 541 -12.14 13.93 -2.79
N TRP A 542 -12.46 13.37 -1.64
CA TRP A 542 -11.56 12.45 -0.97
C TRP A 542 -11.67 11.06 -1.58
N TYR A 543 -10.61 10.58 -2.23
CA TYR A 543 -10.52 9.20 -2.72
C TYR A 543 -9.67 8.38 -1.75
N PRO A 544 -10.30 7.61 -0.83
CA PRO A 544 -9.58 6.97 0.25
C PRO A 544 -8.74 5.80 -0.25
N ALA A 545 -7.45 5.83 0.07
CA ALA A 545 -6.60 4.65 -0.01
C ALA A 545 -6.89 3.73 1.18
N GLN A 546 -6.66 2.43 1.02
CA GLN A 546 -7.00 1.46 2.07
C GLN A 546 -6.33 1.72 3.43
N HIS A 547 -5.07 2.15 3.44
CA HIS A 547 -4.39 2.47 4.70
C HIS A 547 -5.11 3.56 5.51
N GLN A 548 -5.92 4.39 4.86
CA GLN A 548 -6.71 5.42 5.53
C GLN A 548 -7.94 4.85 6.24
N PHE A 549 -8.58 3.79 5.73
CA PHE A 549 -9.63 3.06 6.45
C PHE A 549 -9.08 2.34 7.69
N ARG A 550 -7.90 1.72 7.57
CA ARG A 550 -7.22 1.12 8.73
C ARG A 550 -6.85 2.17 9.79
N ARG A 551 -6.37 3.34 9.38
CA ARG A 551 -6.11 4.45 10.32
C ARG A 551 -7.40 4.96 10.95
N LEU A 552 -8.46 5.12 10.15
CA LEU A 552 -9.77 5.52 10.66
C LEU A 552 -10.27 4.56 11.73
N PHE A 553 -10.19 3.24 11.51
CA PHE A 553 -10.56 2.25 12.53
C PHE A 553 -9.78 2.47 13.83
N ALA A 554 -8.46 2.62 13.75
CA ALA A 554 -7.61 2.81 14.92
C ALA A 554 -7.99 4.06 15.72
N VAL A 555 -8.20 5.17 15.00
CA VAL A 555 -8.65 6.43 15.60
C VAL A 555 -10.02 6.27 16.26
N LEU A 556 -11.01 5.73 15.55
CA LEU A 556 -12.37 5.57 16.09
C LEU A 556 -12.38 4.63 17.30
N TYR A 557 -11.73 3.48 17.20
CA TYR A 557 -11.67 2.49 18.28
C TYR A 557 -11.06 3.08 19.55
N PHE A 558 -9.92 3.76 19.41
CA PHE A 558 -9.24 4.40 20.54
C PHE A 558 -10.13 5.47 21.20
N ASN A 559 -10.76 6.34 20.40
CA ASN A 559 -11.66 7.37 20.92
C ASN A 559 -12.95 6.79 21.53
N PHE A 560 -13.46 5.65 21.06
CA PHE A 560 -14.66 5.00 21.62
C PHE A 560 -14.37 4.11 22.85
N SER A 561 -13.11 3.80 23.11
CA SER A 561 -12.69 3.01 24.28
C SER A 561 -12.17 3.88 25.42
N ASP A 562 -12.41 5.20 25.36
CA ASP A 562 -11.92 6.20 26.33
C ASP A 562 -10.42 6.02 26.64
N ASP A 563 -9.62 5.82 25.59
CA ASP A 563 -8.16 5.62 25.62
C ASP A 563 -7.67 4.34 26.36
N ASN A 564 -8.57 3.52 26.88
CA ASN A 564 -8.24 2.28 27.60
C ASN A 564 -8.05 1.06 26.67
N GLY A 565 -8.49 1.13 25.42
CA GLY A 565 -8.51 0.01 24.48
C GLY A 565 -7.23 -0.21 23.66
N LEU A 566 -6.07 0.30 24.10
CA LEU A 566 -4.86 0.31 23.27
C LEU A 566 -4.30 -1.10 23.02
N GLU A 567 -4.39 -2.00 24.00
CA GLU A 567 -3.93 -3.39 23.89
C GLU A 567 -4.82 -4.18 22.93
N GLU A 568 -6.13 -4.05 23.05
CA GLU A 568 -7.12 -4.66 22.16
C GLU A 568 -6.97 -4.11 20.74
N LEU A 569 -6.74 -2.80 20.61
CA LEU A 569 -6.46 -2.19 19.32
C LEU A 569 -5.16 -2.73 18.71
N SER A 570 -4.12 -2.89 19.52
CA SER A 570 -2.84 -3.48 19.09
C SER A 570 -3.04 -4.91 18.59
N TRP A 571 -3.86 -5.69 19.30
CA TRP A 571 -4.29 -7.03 18.87
C TRP A 571 -5.05 -6.98 17.56
N PHE A 572 -6.10 -6.15 17.42
CA PHE A 572 -6.84 -5.96 16.16
C PHE A 572 -5.91 -5.64 14.99
N MET A 573 -4.95 -4.75 15.23
CA MET A 573 -3.99 -4.30 14.23
C MET A 573 -2.87 -5.32 13.95
N GLY A 574 -2.60 -6.25 14.85
CA GLY A 574 -1.45 -7.14 14.77
C GLY A 574 -0.13 -6.36 14.82
N HIS A 575 -0.05 -5.40 15.75
CA HIS A 575 1.18 -4.67 16.08
C HIS A 575 1.88 -5.36 17.26
N SER A 576 3.21 -5.36 17.23
CA SER A 576 4.04 -5.93 18.32
C SER A 576 4.44 -4.89 19.36
N SER A 577 4.21 -3.60 19.09
CA SER A 577 4.56 -2.47 19.96
C SER A 577 3.34 -1.58 20.13
N LEU A 578 3.09 -1.15 21.37
CA LEU A 578 1.98 -0.25 21.69
C LEU A 578 2.25 1.16 21.16
N GLU A 579 3.52 1.58 21.08
CA GLU A 579 3.94 2.85 20.49
C GLU A 579 3.55 2.91 19.01
N GLN A 580 3.72 1.80 18.28
CA GLN A 580 3.26 1.71 16.90
C GLN A 580 1.74 1.89 16.81
N THR A 581 0.98 1.26 17.69
CA THR A 581 -0.49 1.36 17.74
C THR A 581 -0.94 2.77 18.09
N PHE A 582 -0.34 3.36 19.11
CA PHE A 582 -0.60 4.73 19.54
C PHE A 582 -0.32 5.73 18.42
N HIS A 583 0.81 5.61 17.72
CA HIS A 583 1.13 6.47 16.57
C HIS A 583 0.08 6.44 15.44
N TYR A 584 -0.64 5.31 15.29
CA TYR A 584 -1.75 5.19 14.34
C TYR A 584 -3.05 5.82 14.87
N ALA A 585 -3.37 5.58 16.14
CA ALA A 585 -4.60 6.00 16.80
C ALA A 585 -4.60 7.49 17.18
N GLU A 586 -3.44 8.02 17.52
CA GLU A 586 -3.24 9.41 17.89
C GLU A 586 -3.58 10.33 16.70
N ILE A 587 -4.61 11.14 16.91
CA ILE A 587 -4.86 12.31 16.08
C ILE A 587 -3.93 13.40 16.62
N SER A 588 -2.82 13.66 15.95
CA SER A 588 -2.11 14.92 16.16
C SER A 588 -3.11 16.05 15.83
N PRO A 589 -3.47 16.94 16.78
CA PRO A 589 -4.36 18.06 16.48
C PRO A 589 -3.83 18.84 15.27
N SER A 590 -4.75 19.23 14.36
CA SER A 590 -4.42 20.16 13.28
C SER A 590 -4.07 21.53 13.88
N ASP A 591 -3.42 22.39 13.08
CA ASP A 591 -3.08 23.76 13.49
C ASP A 591 -4.30 24.51 14.07
N GLU A 592 -5.50 24.25 13.55
CA GLU A 592 -6.76 24.79 14.09
C GLU A 592 -7.10 24.33 15.52
N TRP A 593 -6.84 23.06 15.87
CA TRP A 593 -7.06 22.55 17.22
C TRP A 593 -5.94 22.92 18.19
N LEU A 594 -4.71 23.11 17.67
CA LEU A 594 -3.59 23.67 18.43
C LEU A 594 -3.90 25.13 18.80
N GLU A 595 -4.37 25.92 17.83
CA GLU A 595 -4.81 27.30 18.08
C GLU A 595 -6.00 27.36 19.05
N GLU A 596 -6.99 26.47 18.91
CA GLU A 596 -8.12 26.39 19.84
C GLU A 596 -7.68 25.99 21.26
N ALA A 597 -6.67 25.10 21.39
CA ALA A 597 -6.09 24.75 22.68
C ALA A 597 -5.39 25.95 23.34
N GLU A 598 -4.65 26.75 22.56
CA GLU A 598 -4.03 27.99 23.05
C GLU A 598 -5.07 29.02 23.50
N ILE A 599 -6.15 29.20 22.71
CA ILE A 599 -7.28 30.07 23.05
C ILE A 599 -7.97 29.56 24.33
N ALA A 600 -8.19 28.25 24.45
CA ALA A 600 -8.79 27.65 25.63
C ALA A 600 -7.93 27.84 26.89
N ILE A 601 -6.60 27.67 26.79
CA ILE A 601 -5.67 27.96 27.89
C ILE A 601 -5.75 29.42 28.29
N ALA A 602 -5.70 30.34 27.33
CA ALA A 602 -5.74 31.78 27.59
C ALA A 602 -7.07 32.20 28.25
N ARG A 603 -8.19 31.67 27.76
CA ARG A 603 -9.54 31.92 28.30
C ARG A 603 -9.76 31.30 29.67
N ILE A 604 -9.31 30.07 29.91
CA ILE A 604 -9.42 29.43 31.24
C ILE A 604 -8.47 30.09 32.22
N GLY A 605 -7.25 30.41 31.77
CA GLY A 605 -6.21 31.09 32.54
C GLY A 605 -6.58 32.52 32.93
N SER A 606 -7.35 33.25 32.12
CA SER A 606 -7.81 34.60 32.47
C SER A 606 -8.89 34.60 33.57
N LEU A 607 -9.58 33.48 33.77
CA LEU A 607 -10.56 33.31 34.85
C LEU A 607 -9.82 33.07 36.18
N LEU A 608 -9.83 34.06 37.07
CA LEU A 608 -9.09 34.03 38.34
C LEU A 608 -9.46 32.85 39.25
N HIS A 609 -10.71 32.38 39.19
CA HIS A 609 -11.26 31.36 40.08
C HIS A 609 -11.24 29.93 39.52
N LYS A 610 -10.80 29.73 38.28
CA LYS A 610 -10.81 28.41 37.63
C LYS A 610 -9.40 27.83 37.62
N GLN A 611 -9.27 26.58 38.09
CA GLN A 611 -8.01 25.86 38.05
C GLN A 611 -7.77 25.33 36.63
N LEU A 612 -6.63 25.70 36.03
CA LEU A 612 -6.17 25.14 34.76
C LEU A 612 -5.44 23.84 35.07
N GLN A 613 -5.89 22.74 34.45
CA GLN A 613 -5.17 21.48 34.47
C GLN A 613 -4.12 21.51 33.35
N ALA A 614 -2.86 21.73 33.70
CA ALA A 614 -1.79 21.79 32.72
C ALA A 614 -0.44 21.38 33.33
N ASP A 615 0.55 21.16 32.46
CA ASP A 615 1.93 20.94 32.87
C ASP A 615 2.55 22.15 33.58
N ASN A 616 3.75 21.95 34.13
CA ASN A 616 4.43 22.99 34.89
C ASN A 616 4.72 24.25 34.06
N ALA A 617 5.07 24.08 32.78
CA ALA A 617 5.44 25.20 31.91
C ALA A 617 4.24 26.11 31.60
N ILE A 618 3.09 25.52 31.23
CA ILE A 618 1.86 26.29 30.99
C ILE A 618 1.35 26.91 32.29
N THR A 619 1.41 26.17 33.40
CA THR A 619 1.01 26.67 34.72
C THR A 619 1.87 27.87 35.15
N GLU A 620 3.17 27.82 34.90
CA GLU A 620 4.09 28.93 35.15
C GLU A 620 3.74 30.16 34.31
N ILE A 621 3.52 30.00 33.00
CA ILE A 621 3.12 31.09 32.10
C ILE A 621 1.85 31.80 32.62
N VAL A 622 0.80 31.02 32.94
CA VAL A 622 -0.45 31.58 33.45
C VAL A 622 -0.25 32.27 34.81
N SER A 623 0.58 31.70 35.69
CA SER A 623 0.88 32.30 36.98
C SER A 623 1.64 33.64 36.85
N GLN A 624 2.57 33.73 35.91
CA GLN A 624 3.33 34.95 35.62
C GLN A 624 2.43 36.02 35.03
N ALA A 625 1.55 35.65 34.08
CA ALA A 625 0.56 36.56 33.53
C ALA A 625 -0.38 37.11 34.63
N LYS A 626 -0.90 36.25 35.52
CA LYS A 626 -1.73 36.67 36.67
C LYS A 626 -1.01 37.58 37.67
N LYS A 627 0.31 37.42 37.85
CA LYS A 627 1.11 38.32 38.69
C LYS A 627 1.31 39.70 38.06
N SER A 628 1.29 39.78 36.73
CA SER A 628 1.55 41.02 36.00
C SER A 628 0.32 41.93 35.88
N THR A 629 -0.90 41.36 35.89
CA THR A 629 -2.15 42.11 35.79
C THR A 629 -3.33 41.29 36.31
N GLU A 630 -4.28 41.95 36.97
CA GLU A 630 -5.54 41.33 37.43
C GLU A 630 -6.71 41.61 36.46
N ILE A 631 -6.46 42.37 35.39
CA ILE A 631 -7.50 42.76 34.43
C ILE A 631 -7.72 41.61 33.44
N VAL A 632 -8.86 40.92 33.57
CA VAL A 632 -9.25 39.77 32.73
C VAL A 632 -9.15 40.06 31.23
N ALA A 633 -9.58 41.24 30.78
CA ALA A 633 -9.52 41.65 29.38
C ALA A 633 -8.09 41.78 28.81
N VAL A 634 -7.08 41.91 29.68
CA VAL A 634 -5.66 42.01 29.32
C VAL A 634 -4.95 40.67 29.50
N LEU A 635 -5.42 39.83 30.43
CA LEU A 635 -4.84 38.52 30.74
C LEU A 635 -4.85 37.56 29.55
N GLU A 636 -5.97 37.46 28.83
CA GLU A 636 -6.11 36.50 27.72
C GLU A 636 -5.13 36.80 26.55
N PRO A 637 -5.03 38.04 26.02
CA PRO A 637 -4.01 38.39 25.03
C PRO A 637 -2.57 38.15 25.52
N LEU A 638 -2.30 38.46 26.79
CA LEU A 638 -0.97 38.31 27.39
C LEU A 638 -0.55 36.83 27.50
N ILE A 639 -1.46 35.96 27.96
CA ILE A 639 -1.18 34.52 28.04
C ILE A 639 -0.92 33.95 26.63
N LYS A 640 -1.70 34.35 25.62
CA LYS A 640 -1.48 33.92 24.22
C LYS A 640 -0.12 34.39 23.69
N GLN A 641 0.29 35.62 24.02
CA GLN A 641 1.61 36.13 23.66
C GLN A 641 2.73 35.30 24.31
N MET A 642 2.66 35.05 25.62
CA MET A 642 3.68 34.31 26.35
C MET A 642 3.80 32.84 25.90
N ILE A 643 2.68 32.20 25.53
CA ILE A 643 2.69 30.86 24.91
C ILE A 643 3.44 30.91 23.58
N ASN A 644 3.18 31.90 22.73
CA ASN A 644 3.88 32.03 21.44
C ASN A 644 5.38 32.30 21.61
N GLU A 645 5.76 33.12 22.58
CA GLU A 645 7.17 33.37 22.92
C GLU A 645 7.87 32.09 23.40
N HIS A 646 7.19 31.28 24.23
CA HIS A 646 7.71 29.98 24.66
C HIS A 646 7.94 29.05 23.47
N LYS A 647 6.94 28.91 22.58
CA LYS A 647 7.03 28.09 21.36
C LYS A 647 8.19 28.51 20.46
N GLN A 648 8.36 29.81 20.24
CA GLN A 648 9.47 30.33 19.43
C GLN A 648 10.85 30.05 20.04
N LYS A 649 10.92 30.02 21.37
CA LYS A 649 12.16 29.79 22.12
C LYS A 649 12.54 28.31 22.22
N THR A 650 11.57 27.43 22.45
CA THR A 650 11.81 26.00 22.72
C THR A 650 11.59 25.10 21.51
N GLY A 651 10.81 25.55 20.53
CA GLY A 651 10.35 24.71 19.41
C GLY A 651 9.26 23.72 19.80
N GLU A 652 8.72 23.81 21.02
CA GLU A 652 7.63 22.95 21.50
C GLU A 652 6.26 23.43 20.97
N GLU A 653 5.30 22.51 20.94
CA GLU A 653 3.91 22.75 20.59
C GLU A 653 2.99 22.48 21.78
N VAL A 654 1.91 23.26 21.90
CA VAL A 654 0.86 23.01 22.89
C VAL A 654 0.04 21.80 22.46
N ARG A 655 -0.13 20.82 23.33
CA ARG A 655 -1.01 19.67 23.16
C ARG A 655 -2.00 19.60 24.31
N PHE A 656 -2.98 18.72 24.16
CA PHE A 656 -3.92 18.40 25.22
C PHE A 656 -4.25 16.92 25.23
N SER A 657 -4.56 16.40 26.41
CA SER A 657 -5.10 15.05 26.62
C SER A 657 -6.30 15.15 27.57
N ARG A 658 -7.13 14.11 27.61
CA ARG A 658 -8.16 14.00 28.65
C ARG A 658 -7.60 13.23 29.84
N ILE A 659 -7.85 13.72 31.05
CA ILE A 659 -7.56 13.03 32.30
C ILE A 659 -8.89 12.63 32.93
N ASP A 660 -8.97 11.37 33.40
CA ASP A 660 -10.12 10.78 34.10
C ASP A 660 -11.46 10.88 33.33
N GLY A 661 -11.39 10.94 31.99
CA GLY A 661 -12.55 10.97 31.10
C GLY A 661 -13.43 12.22 31.18
N LYS A 662 -13.04 13.26 31.95
CA LYS A 662 -13.86 14.47 32.16
C LYS A 662 -13.09 15.78 31.98
N ASP A 663 -11.82 15.83 32.38
CA ASP A 663 -11.05 17.07 32.39
C ASP A 663 -9.99 17.08 31.28
N ILE A 664 -9.74 18.26 30.71
CA ILE A 664 -8.73 18.46 29.67
C ILE A 664 -7.45 18.95 30.33
N PHE A 665 -6.35 18.23 30.11
CA PHE A 665 -5.00 18.59 30.56
C PHE A 665 -4.17 19.10 29.40
N PHE A 666 -3.58 20.28 29.56
CA PHE A 666 -2.75 20.92 28.54
C PHE A 666 -1.26 20.73 28.83
N TYR A 667 -0.42 20.51 27.82
CA TYR A 667 1.02 20.33 28.00
C TYR A 667 1.81 20.79 26.78
N PHE A 668 3.09 21.15 26.96
CA PHE A 668 4.02 21.34 25.86
C PHE A 668 4.70 20.03 25.48
N CYS A 669 4.89 19.80 24.19
CA CYS A 669 5.69 18.68 23.69
C CYS A 669 6.58 19.10 22.52
N ASN A 670 7.70 18.40 22.34
CA ASN A 670 8.50 18.59 21.13
C ASN A 670 7.80 17.92 19.94
N PRO A 671 7.64 18.60 18.80
CA PRO A 671 7.03 17.99 17.62
C PRO A 671 7.86 16.78 17.17
N GLY A 672 7.28 15.58 17.26
CA GLY A 672 7.89 14.34 16.80
C GLY A 672 8.55 13.45 17.86
N ARG A 673 8.31 13.69 19.16
CA ARG A 673 8.59 12.70 20.22
C ARG A 673 7.34 11.96 20.66
#